data_AF-A0A218XZF4-F1
#
_entry.id   AF-A0A218XZF4-F1
#
_cell.length_a   1.000
_cell.length_b   1.000
_cell.length_c   1.000
_cell.angle_alpha   90.00
_cell.angle_beta   90.00
_cell.angle_gamma   90.00
#
_symmetry.space_group_name_H-M   'P 1'
#
loop_
_entity.id
_entity.type
_entity.pdbx_description
1 polymer ?
#
loop_
_entity_poly.entity_id
_entity_poly.type
_entity_poly.pdbx_seq_one_letter_code
_entity_poly.pdbx_strand_id
1 'polypeptide(L)'
;MAASINNRPLNHLEPSLDGAVLFSSWSSCPSRPSDSPDAPARALQMNPVQDEEHYSSSSEDEAGQSKEYVKVMINGKTDIESTVHDPLDESTADSWIKRSPSMVRLTGKHPFNAEAPLARLMRHGFITPVPLHYVRNHGLVPRASWQHWTIEVTGLVKRPGKLTMNRLVADFPSRELPVTLVCAGNRRKEQNLVKQSIGFNWGPSAVSTSIWRGVPLRDVLKRFGIMTRRSGALYVCFEGAEDLPGGGGSKYGTSINKEVAMDPANDIILAYMQNGELLAPDHGFPLRVIIPGYIGGRMVKWLRRIIVTTKESDNYYHYRDNKVFPSHVDPELANAEAWWYKPEYIVNELNINSVITTPSHEEILPINASTSQRPYTLRGYAYSGGGKKVTRVELTMDGGATWHVCELDHPEKPNRYGKYWCWCFWSLEVEVLHLLPAKEIAVRAWDQSFNVQPEKLNWNLMGMMNNCWFRVKTNMCRPHKEEIGIVFEHPTQPGNQLGGWMAKERHLEQASADATLKKSVSSPFMNTSSKTFSVSEVKSHNSADSAWIIVHGHVYDCTHFLKDHPGGADSILINAGTDCTEEFDAIHSDKAKKLLEQYRIGELITTGYNSDSSSGSSSSDGLVKGVQPIKEAVGPARRVALRPGEKIQCKLVSKTSISHDVRIFRFALPSEDQLLGLPVGKHLFLCATIDGKLCMRAYTPISGPDTIGYFDLVIKIYFMNVHPKIPQGGLMTQYLESLPMGSVLEVKGPLGHIEYTVRGGFLVHGKPKFAKRLAMLAGGTGITPVYQIMQAILRDPEDKTVMYLVYANRTEGDILLREELDRWAEEHGERLKVWYVVQQAPNEDWKYSVGFITESILREHVPEGSKEVLALACGPPPMIQSVQADLDKMNYDIKEAMLLF
;
A
#
# COMPACT_ATOMS: atom_id res chain seq x y z
N MET A 1 50.21 -17.88 -25.83
CA MET A 1 50.64 -18.95 -24.91
C MET A 1 49.43 -19.37 -24.07
N ALA A 2 49.34 -20.63 -23.66
CA ALA A 2 48.27 -21.15 -22.81
C ALA A 2 48.83 -22.17 -21.83
N ALA A 3 48.28 -22.21 -20.62
CA ALA A 3 48.55 -23.25 -19.63
C ALA A 3 47.21 -23.60 -18.95
N SER A 4 46.95 -24.89 -18.80
CA SER A 4 45.72 -25.48 -18.27
C SER A 4 46.02 -26.21 -16.97
N ILE A 5 45.03 -26.45 -16.09
CA ILE A 5 44.62 -27.81 -15.68
C ILE A 5 43.44 -27.80 -14.67
N ASN A 6 42.73 -28.93 -14.67
CA ASN A 6 41.52 -29.32 -13.93
C ASN A 6 41.80 -29.81 -12.48
N ASN A 7 40.88 -30.34 -11.64
CA ASN A 7 39.44 -30.15 -11.32
C ASN A 7 38.94 -31.40 -10.52
N ARG A 8 38.14 -31.25 -9.43
CA ARG A 8 37.41 -32.31 -8.65
C ARG A 8 38.26 -33.38 -7.88
N PRO A 9 37.68 -34.28 -7.02
CA PRO A 9 36.29 -34.40 -6.50
C PRO A 9 36.15 -34.52 -4.94
N LEU A 10 34.91 -34.80 -4.46
CA LEU A 10 34.47 -35.00 -3.06
C LEU A 10 34.75 -36.39 -2.45
N ASN A 11 34.47 -36.57 -1.14
CA ASN A 11 33.72 -37.74 -0.62
C ASN A 11 33.08 -37.54 0.78
N HIS A 12 32.12 -38.40 1.14
CA HIS A 12 31.36 -38.45 2.42
C HIS A 12 31.89 -39.52 3.41
N LEU A 13 31.54 -39.42 4.72
CA LEU A 13 30.76 -40.44 5.50
C LEU A 13 30.72 -40.18 7.03
N GLU A 14 29.68 -40.68 7.71
CA GLU A 14 29.51 -40.84 9.18
C GLU A 14 29.68 -42.37 9.55
N PRO A 15 29.44 -42.92 10.79
CA PRO A 15 29.05 -42.41 12.12
C PRO A 15 30.03 -42.93 13.24
N SER A 16 29.76 -43.35 14.51
CA SER A 16 28.58 -43.49 15.41
C SER A 16 28.96 -43.66 16.91
N LEU A 17 28.10 -43.14 17.81
CA LEU A 17 27.64 -43.61 19.16
C LEU A 17 28.54 -44.36 20.21
N ASP A 18 28.31 -43.94 21.47
CA ASP A 18 28.20 -44.66 22.77
C ASP A 18 29.37 -45.31 23.56
N GLY A 19 29.41 -44.93 24.85
CA GLY A 19 29.83 -45.74 26.02
C GLY A 19 31.29 -45.62 26.51
N ALA A 20 31.64 -45.88 27.78
CA ALA A 20 30.87 -45.90 29.04
C ALA A 20 31.85 -45.98 30.26
N VAL A 21 31.38 -45.64 31.49
CA VAL A 21 32.04 -45.84 32.82
C VAL A 21 33.44 -45.19 33.01
N LEU A 22 34.02 -44.95 34.21
CA LEU A 22 33.75 -45.35 35.61
C LEU A 22 33.89 -44.13 36.58
N PHE A 23 33.48 -44.29 37.84
CA PHE A 23 33.49 -43.26 38.89
C PHE A 23 34.24 -43.73 40.16
N SER A 24 34.33 -42.86 41.17
CA SER A 24 34.77 -43.12 42.56
C SER A 24 36.30 -43.15 42.80
N SER A 25 36.84 -42.75 43.97
CA SER A 25 36.30 -41.90 45.06
C SER A 25 37.40 -41.55 46.08
N TRP A 26 37.23 -40.47 46.87
CA TRP A 26 37.20 -40.55 48.35
C TRP A 26 36.91 -39.22 49.06
N SER A 27 36.15 -39.36 50.15
CA SER A 27 35.97 -38.49 51.32
C SER A 27 37.28 -38.25 52.11
N SER A 28 37.42 -37.34 53.10
CA SER A 28 36.52 -36.43 53.83
C SER A 28 37.35 -35.43 54.67
N CYS A 29 36.74 -34.38 55.25
CA CYS A 29 37.31 -33.58 56.35
C CYS A 29 36.26 -33.36 57.48
N PRO A 30 36.61 -33.50 58.78
CA PRO A 30 35.63 -33.48 59.88
C PRO A 30 35.55 -32.19 60.73
N SER A 31 34.31 -31.80 61.06
CA SER A 31 33.82 -31.24 62.35
C SER A 31 34.61 -30.18 63.17
N ARG A 32 33.99 -28.98 63.32
CA ARG A 32 33.44 -28.34 64.56
C ARG A 32 34.33 -28.15 65.84
N PRO A 33 33.94 -27.34 66.86
CA PRO A 33 32.64 -26.68 67.14
C PRO A 33 32.68 -25.17 67.58
N SER A 34 31.48 -24.67 67.89
CA SER A 34 31.09 -23.77 69.01
C SER A 34 31.47 -22.26 69.08
N ASP A 35 30.39 -21.48 69.19
CA ASP A 35 30.12 -20.39 70.14
C ASP A 35 30.48 -18.91 69.84
N SER A 36 29.67 -18.07 70.48
CA SER A 36 29.53 -16.60 70.48
C SER A 36 29.35 -16.18 71.96
N PRO A 37 29.38 -14.89 72.38
CA PRO A 37 29.11 -13.69 71.59
C PRO A 37 30.02 -12.47 71.94
N ASP A 38 29.45 -11.27 71.76
CA ASP A 38 29.88 -9.95 72.24
C ASP A 38 31.01 -9.19 71.52
N ALA A 39 30.96 -7.88 71.69
CA ALA A 39 31.64 -6.81 70.94
C ALA A 39 32.19 -5.77 71.95
N PRO A 40 32.77 -4.60 71.57
CA PRO A 40 33.00 -4.04 70.23
C PRO A 40 34.39 -3.39 70.01
N ALA A 41 34.49 -2.62 68.91
CA ALA A 41 35.34 -1.41 68.72
C ALA A 41 36.72 -1.49 68.00
N ARG A 42 36.81 -0.62 66.98
CA ARG A 42 37.97 0.17 66.48
C ARG A 42 39.26 -0.52 65.99
N ALA A 43 39.32 -0.56 64.65
CA ALA A 43 40.33 0.12 63.80
C ALA A 43 41.82 -0.30 63.86
N LEU A 44 42.34 -0.76 62.71
CA LEU A 44 43.32 -0.01 61.89
C LEU A 44 43.51 -0.62 60.48
N GLN A 45 43.39 0.26 59.48
CA GLN A 45 44.14 0.39 58.21
C GLN A 45 44.78 -0.83 57.50
N MET A 46 44.33 -1.05 56.25
CA MET A 46 45.19 -0.97 55.06
C MET A 46 44.42 -0.26 53.92
N ASN A 47 45.12 0.35 52.96
CA ASN A 47 44.52 1.27 51.98
C ASN A 47 43.82 0.54 50.81
N PRO A 48 42.68 1.05 50.30
CA PRO A 48 42.19 0.69 48.98
C PRO A 48 43.03 1.37 47.88
N VAL A 49 43.33 0.64 46.81
CA VAL A 49 43.90 1.22 45.58
C VAL A 49 42.79 1.93 44.80
N GLN A 50 43.10 3.08 44.22
CA GLN A 50 42.19 3.84 43.35
C GLN A 50 42.23 3.27 41.93
N ASP A 51 41.06 2.97 41.37
CA ASP A 51 40.82 2.90 39.93
C ASP A 51 39.70 3.91 39.59
N GLU A 52 40.07 5.18 39.45
CA GLU A 52 39.17 6.23 38.95
C GLU A 52 39.26 6.31 37.41
N GLU A 53 38.36 5.60 36.70
CA GLU A 53 38.15 5.88 35.27
C GLU A 53 37.47 7.25 35.09
N HIS A 54 38.28 8.29 34.89
CA HIS A 54 37.82 9.68 34.72
C HIS A 54 36.87 9.88 33.52
N TYR A 55 35.55 9.84 33.77
CA TYR A 55 34.54 10.45 32.90
C TYR A 55 34.57 11.99 33.05
N SER A 56 35.55 12.67 32.45
CA SER A 56 35.69 14.13 32.61
C SER A 56 36.15 14.93 31.37
N SER A 57 36.83 14.34 30.38
CA SER A 57 37.52 15.14 29.33
C SER A 57 36.78 15.34 27.99
N SER A 58 35.56 14.82 27.77
CA SER A 58 34.80 15.06 26.51
C SER A 58 33.77 16.19 26.60
N SER A 59 33.54 16.74 27.79
CA SER A 59 32.45 17.69 28.09
C SER A 59 32.61 19.04 27.38
N GLU A 60 33.84 19.52 27.17
CA GLU A 60 34.10 20.81 26.52
C GLU A 60 33.89 20.74 25.00
N ASP A 61 34.36 19.67 24.34
CA ASP A 61 34.14 19.42 22.90
C ASP A 61 32.66 19.18 22.58
N GLU A 62 31.97 18.35 23.37
CA GLU A 62 30.53 18.10 23.21
C GLU A 62 29.71 19.40 23.43
N ALA A 63 30.08 20.24 24.41
CA ALA A 63 29.43 21.53 24.65
C ALA A 63 29.74 22.58 23.57
N GLY A 64 30.89 22.51 22.91
CA GLY A 64 31.21 23.32 21.73
C GLY A 64 30.34 22.92 20.53
N GLN A 65 30.29 21.63 20.22
CA GLN A 65 29.57 21.09 19.07
C GLN A 65 28.04 21.23 19.21
N SER A 66 27.48 21.10 20.42
CA SER A 66 26.05 21.36 20.67
C SER A 66 25.66 22.81 20.36
N LYS A 67 26.50 23.81 20.72
CA LYS A 67 26.25 25.23 20.38
C LYS A 67 26.23 25.48 18.87
N GLU A 68 27.09 24.79 18.12
CA GLU A 68 27.14 24.85 16.66
C GLU A 68 25.87 24.29 16.03
N TYR A 69 25.42 23.10 16.47
CA TYR A 69 24.15 22.53 16.01
C TYR A 69 22.93 23.37 16.40
N VAL A 70 22.90 23.99 17.58
CA VAL A 70 21.85 24.95 17.96
C VAL A 70 21.80 26.13 16.99
N LYS A 71 22.95 26.67 16.56
CA LYS A 71 23.02 27.75 15.56
C LYS A 71 22.49 27.29 14.19
N VAL A 72 22.86 26.08 13.73
CA VAL A 72 22.36 25.49 12.47
C VAL A 72 20.85 25.25 12.55
N MET A 73 20.33 24.74 13.68
CA MET A 73 18.90 24.53 13.90
C MET A 73 18.09 25.84 13.92
N ILE A 74 18.63 26.92 14.51
CA ILE A 74 17.98 28.24 14.50
C ILE A 74 17.93 28.80 13.08
N ASN A 75 19.05 28.77 12.34
CA ASN A 75 19.09 29.23 10.95
C ASN A 75 18.13 28.40 10.07
N GLY A 76 18.12 27.08 10.25
CA GLY A 76 17.26 26.13 9.53
C GLY A 76 15.76 26.35 9.73
N LYS A 77 15.34 27.10 10.78
CA LYS A 77 13.94 27.50 11.01
C LYS A 77 13.47 28.69 10.18
N THR A 78 14.37 29.41 9.52
CA THR A 78 13.99 30.41 8.51
C THR A 78 13.45 29.71 7.25
N ASP A 79 12.55 30.36 6.50
CA ASP A 79 11.95 29.85 5.25
C ASP A 79 11.12 28.55 5.36
N ILE A 80 10.65 28.20 6.58
CA ILE A 80 9.70 27.11 6.80
C ILE A 80 8.26 27.64 6.80
N GLU A 81 7.40 27.03 5.98
CA GLU A 81 5.94 27.24 6.04
C GLU A 81 5.31 26.71 7.33
N SER A 82 4.33 27.45 7.86
CA SER A 82 3.50 26.99 8.97
C SER A 82 2.80 25.68 8.62
N THR A 83 2.79 24.72 9.55
CA THR A 83 2.11 23.44 9.34
C THR A 83 0.59 23.60 9.39
N VAL A 84 -0.11 22.89 8.50
CA VAL A 84 -1.56 22.95 8.31
C VAL A 84 -2.18 21.57 8.48
N HIS A 85 -3.49 21.51 8.75
CA HIS A 85 -4.22 20.24 8.57
C HIS A 85 -4.32 19.97 7.07
N ASP A 86 -3.92 18.78 6.63
CA ASP A 86 -4.02 18.38 5.23
C ASP A 86 -5.47 17.93 4.94
N PRO A 87 -6.17 18.52 3.94
CA PRO A 87 -7.54 18.13 3.60
C PRO A 87 -7.72 16.63 3.28
N LEU A 88 -6.66 15.93 2.85
CA LEU A 88 -6.71 14.48 2.62
C LEU A 88 -6.83 13.70 3.95
N ASP A 89 -6.36 14.27 5.06
CA ASP A 89 -6.39 13.66 6.39
C ASP A 89 -7.63 14.00 7.22
N GLU A 90 -8.44 14.99 6.84
CA GLU A 90 -9.74 15.28 7.51
C GLU A 90 -10.61 14.02 7.67
N SER A 91 -10.54 13.15 6.65
CA SER A 91 -11.23 11.87 6.59
C SER A 91 -10.53 10.68 7.28
N THR A 92 -9.40 10.90 7.97
CA THR A 92 -8.57 9.85 8.57
C THR A 92 -8.37 10.04 10.08
N ALA A 93 -7.82 9.01 10.73
CA ALA A 93 -7.43 9.06 12.15
C ALA A 93 -6.31 10.08 12.44
N ASP A 94 -5.61 10.56 11.41
CA ASP A 94 -4.49 11.50 11.51
C ASP A 94 -4.93 12.99 11.37
N SER A 95 -6.21 13.26 11.09
CA SER A 95 -6.85 14.60 10.96
C SER A 95 -6.41 15.68 11.96
N TRP A 96 -6.01 15.28 13.17
CA TRP A 96 -5.57 16.16 14.26
C TRP A 96 -4.11 16.65 14.12
N ILE A 97 -3.34 16.10 13.19
CA ILE A 97 -1.92 16.39 12.99
C ILE A 97 -1.77 17.48 11.94
N LYS A 98 -0.90 18.46 12.23
CA LYS A 98 -0.49 19.48 11.25
C LYS A 98 0.80 19.06 10.57
N ARG A 99 0.81 19.09 9.23
CA ARG A 99 1.91 18.67 8.35
C ARG A 99 2.34 19.87 7.46
N SER A 100 3.55 19.84 6.89
CA SER A 100 3.95 20.91 5.94
C SER A 100 3.23 20.69 4.61
N PRO A 101 2.58 21.71 4.03
CA PRO A 101 1.83 21.57 2.78
C PRO A 101 2.74 21.30 1.56
N SER A 102 4.04 21.61 1.67
CA SER A 102 5.01 21.36 0.61
C SER A 102 5.56 19.93 0.53
N MET A 103 5.18 19.04 1.46
CA MET A 103 5.63 17.64 1.46
C MET A 103 4.95 16.85 0.35
N VAL A 104 5.74 16.12 -0.46
CA VAL A 104 5.20 15.27 -1.52
C VAL A 104 4.63 14.00 -0.90
N ARG A 105 3.30 13.96 -0.74
CA ARG A 105 2.56 12.76 -0.31
C ARG A 105 2.68 11.66 -1.38
N LEU A 106 3.13 10.47 -0.96
CA LEU A 106 3.46 9.34 -1.84
C LEU A 106 2.40 8.22 -1.83
N THR A 107 1.47 8.30 -0.88
CA THR A 107 0.28 7.46 -0.75
C THR A 107 -0.99 8.24 -1.11
N GLY A 108 -2.13 7.55 -1.18
CA GLY A 108 -3.44 8.20 -1.25
C GLY A 108 -3.83 8.83 0.10
N LYS A 109 -5.07 8.59 0.58
CA LYS A 109 -5.50 9.15 1.86
C LYS A 109 -4.73 8.62 3.07
N HIS A 110 -4.52 7.30 3.18
CA HIS A 110 -3.91 6.68 4.37
C HIS A 110 -3.14 5.40 4.01
N PRO A 111 -2.07 5.00 4.74
CA PRO A 111 -1.36 5.74 5.78
C PRO A 111 -0.47 6.86 5.21
N PHE A 112 -0.24 7.91 5.99
CA PHE A 112 0.59 9.03 5.55
C PHE A 112 2.06 8.63 5.32
N ASN A 113 2.55 8.83 4.11
CA ASN A 113 3.94 8.64 3.75
C ASN A 113 4.34 9.76 2.78
N ALA A 114 5.42 10.49 3.08
CA ALA A 114 5.81 11.68 2.33
C ALA A 114 7.32 11.97 2.40
N GLU A 115 7.85 12.58 1.35
CA GLU A 115 9.22 13.12 1.29
C GLU A 115 9.20 14.63 0.99
N ALA A 116 10.26 15.34 1.38
CA ALA A 116 10.42 16.75 1.01
C ALA A 116 10.82 16.88 -0.48
N PRO A 117 10.42 17.97 -1.16
CA PRO A 117 10.96 18.31 -2.47
C PRO A 117 12.48 18.47 -2.37
N LEU A 118 13.24 17.77 -3.23
CA LEU A 118 14.70 17.63 -3.10
C LEU A 118 15.43 18.97 -2.98
N ALA A 119 15.08 19.96 -3.82
CA ALA A 119 15.68 21.29 -3.78
C ALA A 119 15.37 22.06 -2.48
N ARG A 120 14.21 21.82 -1.84
CA ARG A 120 13.90 22.39 -0.52
C ARG A 120 14.66 21.67 0.59
N LEU A 121 14.73 20.34 0.53
CA LEU A 121 15.50 19.54 1.49
C LEU A 121 16.97 20.01 1.55
N MET A 122 17.59 20.22 0.38
CA MET A 122 18.97 20.70 0.29
C MET A 122 19.16 22.17 0.70
N ARG A 123 18.14 23.04 0.53
CA ARG A 123 18.20 24.45 0.96
C ARG A 123 18.49 24.61 2.45
N HIS A 124 17.98 23.71 3.29
CA HIS A 124 18.22 23.73 4.74
C HIS A 124 19.55 23.05 5.16
N GLY A 125 20.29 22.45 4.22
CA GLY A 125 21.62 21.90 4.46
C GLY A 125 21.64 20.73 5.45
N PHE A 126 22.62 20.74 6.37
CA PHE A 126 22.98 19.58 7.18
C PHE A 126 21.88 19.04 8.10
N ILE A 127 21.06 19.92 8.70
CA ILE A 127 19.97 19.53 9.61
C ILE A 127 18.63 19.80 8.93
N THR A 128 17.91 18.72 8.61
CA THR A 128 16.56 18.79 8.06
C THR A 128 15.59 19.30 9.14
N PRO A 129 14.81 20.36 8.89
CA PRO A 129 13.80 20.82 9.84
C PRO A 129 12.67 19.80 10.01
N VAL A 130 12.08 19.73 11.20
CA VAL A 130 11.10 18.69 11.56
C VAL A 130 9.89 18.64 10.61
N PRO A 131 9.30 19.77 10.13
CA PRO A 131 8.19 19.74 9.16
C PRO A 131 8.56 19.23 7.74
N LEU A 132 9.86 19.12 7.42
CA LEU A 132 10.39 18.61 6.16
C LEU A 132 11.10 17.26 6.30
N HIS A 133 11.24 16.74 7.52
CA HIS A 133 11.81 15.41 7.72
C HIS A 133 10.84 14.37 7.12
N TYR A 134 11.35 13.46 6.27
CA TYR A 134 10.52 12.46 5.60
C TYR A 134 9.71 11.63 6.61
N VAL A 135 8.46 11.32 6.26
CA VAL A 135 7.54 10.55 7.11
C VAL A 135 7.21 9.23 6.46
N ARG A 136 7.41 8.13 7.20
CA ARG A 136 6.92 6.79 6.86
C ARG A 136 6.04 6.29 7.99
N ASN A 137 4.74 6.13 7.74
CA ASN A 137 3.79 5.45 8.64
C ASN A 137 3.26 4.17 7.96
N HIS A 138 3.21 3.07 8.70
CA HIS A 138 2.55 1.83 8.26
C HIS A 138 1.03 1.81 8.55
N GLY A 139 0.54 2.72 9.40
CA GLY A 139 -0.86 2.83 9.81
C GLY A 139 -1.19 4.24 10.32
N LEU A 140 -2.13 4.33 11.26
CA LEU A 140 -2.48 5.58 11.94
C LEU A 140 -1.40 6.02 12.95
N VAL A 141 -1.37 7.32 13.25
CA VAL A 141 -0.50 7.87 14.30
C VAL A 141 -1.21 7.82 15.67
N PRO A 142 -0.64 7.14 16.69
CA PRO A 142 -1.20 7.11 18.03
C PRO A 142 -1.30 8.50 18.69
N ARG A 143 -2.47 8.82 19.24
CA ARG A 143 -2.66 10.00 20.12
C ARG A 143 -2.04 9.71 21.50
N ALA A 144 -0.77 10.07 21.66
CA ALA A 144 -0.04 9.88 22.90
C ALA A 144 -0.12 11.08 23.87
N SER A 145 0.09 10.81 25.16
CA SER A 145 0.31 11.81 26.22
C SER A 145 1.60 11.47 26.94
N TRP A 146 2.45 12.47 27.20
CA TRP A 146 3.71 12.30 27.93
C TRP A 146 3.48 11.71 29.34
N GLN A 147 2.47 12.20 30.04
CA GLN A 147 2.15 11.86 31.43
C GLN A 147 1.68 10.41 31.59
N HIS A 148 0.95 9.90 30.59
CA HIS A 148 0.37 8.55 30.61
C HIS A 148 1.18 7.52 29.78
N TRP A 149 2.24 7.94 29.11
CA TRP A 149 3.07 7.01 28.35
C TRP A 149 4.00 6.21 29.25
N THR A 150 4.03 4.91 28.99
CA THR A 150 4.88 3.94 29.67
C THR A 150 5.48 2.96 28.68
N ILE A 151 6.72 2.56 28.98
CA ILE A 151 7.49 1.57 28.23
C ILE A 151 7.73 0.37 29.13
N GLU A 152 7.37 -0.82 28.66
CA GLU A 152 7.69 -2.09 29.30
C GLU A 152 9.10 -2.56 28.89
N VAL A 153 9.89 -3.03 29.85
CA VAL A 153 11.16 -3.71 29.61
C VAL A 153 11.06 -5.10 30.24
N THR A 154 11.15 -6.15 29.42
CA THR A 154 10.76 -7.51 29.81
C THR A 154 11.53 -8.59 29.03
N GLY A 155 11.16 -9.86 29.20
CA GLY A 155 11.89 -11.02 28.69
C GLY A 155 13.09 -11.37 29.55
N LEU A 156 14.23 -11.65 28.94
CA LEU A 156 15.48 -12.07 29.60
C LEU A 156 16.22 -10.91 30.28
N VAL A 157 15.58 -10.34 31.31
CA VAL A 157 16.06 -9.28 32.19
C VAL A 157 15.82 -9.67 33.65
N LYS A 158 16.73 -9.31 34.57
CA LYS A 158 16.62 -9.65 35.99
C LYS A 158 15.49 -8.91 36.74
N ARG A 159 15.05 -7.76 36.23
CA ARG A 159 14.08 -6.87 36.90
C ARG A 159 13.03 -6.35 35.90
N PRO A 160 12.17 -7.20 35.31
CA PRO A 160 11.16 -6.76 34.35
C PRO A 160 10.19 -5.76 34.97
N GLY A 161 9.70 -4.80 34.19
CA GLY A 161 8.83 -3.74 34.70
C GLY A 161 8.56 -2.61 33.69
N LYS A 162 7.99 -1.49 34.17
CA LYS A 162 7.59 -0.36 33.33
C LYS A 162 8.24 0.95 33.79
N LEU A 163 8.70 1.76 32.82
CA LEU A 163 9.13 3.14 33.02
C LEU A 163 8.04 4.10 32.55
N THR A 164 7.84 5.21 33.27
CA THR A 164 7.12 6.40 32.76
C THR A 164 8.10 7.32 32.04
N MET A 165 7.61 8.23 31.18
CA MET A 165 8.48 9.23 30.53
C MET A 165 9.25 10.08 31.54
N ASN A 166 8.60 10.50 32.63
CA ASN A 166 9.24 11.27 33.71
C ASN A 166 10.40 10.50 34.35
N ARG A 167 10.24 9.19 34.63
CA ARG A 167 11.33 8.36 35.15
C ARG A 167 12.41 8.10 34.10
N LEU A 168 12.05 7.91 32.83
CA LEU A 168 13.05 7.72 31.78
C LEU A 168 13.97 8.95 31.66
N VAL A 169 13.44 10.17 31.74
CA VAL A 169 14.25 11.40 31.63
C VAL A 169 14.96 11.78 32.94
N ALA A 170 14.42 11.41 34.11
CA ALA A 170 15.04 11.72 35.40
C ALA A 170 16.04 10.67 35.91
N ASP A 171 15.79 9.38 35.66
CA ASP A 171 16.56 8.27 36.26
C ASP A 171 17.82 7.89 35.43
N PHE A 172 18.07 8.57 34.31
CA PHE A 172 19.12 8.25 33.32
C PHE A 172 19.73 9.49 32.65
N PRO A 173 21.02 9.47 32.28
CA PRO A 173 21.65 10.55 31.51
C PRO A 173 21.14 10.59 30.06
N SER A 174 20.86 11.78 29.53
CA SER A 174 20.51 11.98 28.12
C SER A 174 21.75 12.22 27.26
N ARG A 175 21.84 11.59 26.09
CA ARG A 175 22.74 11.98 24.99
C ARG A 175 21.98 12.80 23.94
N GLU A 176 22.71 13.62 23.21
CA GLU A 176 22.23 14.39 22.06
C GLU A 176 23.23 14.23 20.91
N LEU A 177 22.77 13.82 19.72
CA LEU A 177 23.64 13.56 18.57
C LEU A 177 22.91 13.77 17.23
N PRO A 178 23.61 14.18 16.16
CA PRO A 178 23.05 14.17 14.82
C PRO A 178 22.94 12.72 14.32
N VAL A 179 21.87 12.39 13.60
CA VAL A 179 21.74 11.11 12.88
C VAL A 179 20.96 11.32 11.59
N THR A 180 21.48 10.81 10.48
CA THR A 180 20.72 10.70 9.22
C THR A 180 19.86 9.45 9.25
N LEU A 181 18.54 9.63 9.14
CA LEU A 181 17.58 8.57 8.94
C LEU A 181 17.36 8.37 7.44
N VAL A 182 17.30 7.12 7.00
CA VAL A 182 17.04 6.75 5.61
C VAL A 182 16.00 5.64 5.55
N CYS A 183 15.00 5.76 4.67
CA CYS A 183 14.07 4.68 4.39
C CYS A 183 14.76 3.57 3.58
N ALA A 184 14.54 2.29 3.93
CA ALA A 184 15.00 1.17 3.10
C ALA A 184 14.47 1.23 1.65
N GLY A 185 13.35 1.92 1.42
CA GLY A 185 12.79 2.17 0.09
C GLY A 185 13.27 3.45 -0.60
N ASN A 186 14.33 4.13 -0.14
CA ASN A 186 14.82 5.32 -0.81
C ASN A 186 15.17 5.02 -2.29
N ARG A 187 14.90 5.97 -3.20
CA ARG A 187 15.07 5.82 -4.65
C ARG A 187 14.28 4.64 -5.27
N ARG A 188 13.18 4.17 -4.65
CA ARG A 188 12.37 3.05 -5.19
C ARG A 188 11.80 3.33 -6.58
N LYS A 189 11.40 4.57 -6.91
CA LYS A 189 10.72 4.85 -8.19
C LYS A 189 11.58 4.48 -9.41
N GLU A 190 12.91 4.63 -9.30
CA GLU A 190 13.87 4.15 -10.30
C GLU A 190 13.73 2.63 -10.56
N GLN A 191 13.63 1.82 -9.49
CA GLN A 191 13.38 0.38 -9.63
C GLN A 191 12.00 0.10 -10.23
N ASN A 192 10.95 0.80 -9.77
CA ASN A 192 9.57 0.60 -10.25
C ASN A 192 9.39 0.94 -11.75
N LEU A 193 10.18 1.88 -12.29
CA LEU A 193 10.17 2.18 -13.72
C LEU A 193 10.84 1.08 -14.55
N VAL A 194 11.85 0.38 -14.03
CA VAL A 194 12.42 -0.82 -14.68
C VAL A 194 11.48 -2.03 -14.55
N LYS A 195 11.02 -2.35 -13.32
CA LYS A 195 10.09 -3.45 -13.03
C LYS A 195 9.33 -3.14 -11.73
N GLN A 196 8.01 -3.28 -11.74
CA GLN A 196 7.20 -2.94 -10.57
C GLN A 196 7.57 -3.81 -9.34
N SER A 197 7.91 -3.16 -8.24
CA SER A 197 8.19 -3.80 -6.94
C SER A 197 7.03 -3.58 -5.93
N ILE A 198 7.10 -4.26 -4.78
CA ILE A 198 6.16 -4.12 -3.67
C ILE A 198 6.52 -2.84 -2.87
N GLY A 199 6.03 -1.70 -3.33
CA GLY A 199 6.09 -0.45 -2.58
C GLY A 199 5.80 0.80 -3.39
N PHE A 200 5.36 1.85 -2.70
CA PHE A 200 5.09 3.16 -3.27
C PHE A 200 6.38 3.92 -3.66
N ASN A 201 6.21 4.87 -4.56
CA ASN A 201 7.25 5.52 -5.35
C ASN A 201 8.01 6.62 -4.57
N TRP A 202 8.95 6.24 -3.69
CA TRP A 202 9.94 7.22 -3.21
C TRP A 202 10.83 7.70 -4.36
N GLY A 203 11.05 9.01 -4.42
CA GLY A 203 12.19 9.63 -5.09
C GLY A 203 13.47 9.48 -4.24
N PRO A 204 14.45 10.38 -4.38
CA PRO A 204 15.69 10.34 -3.62
C PRO A 204 15.57 10.89 -2.18
N SER A 205 14.49 11.58 -1.83
CA SER A 205 14.37 12.37 -0.60
C SER A 205 13.78 11.58 0.58
N ALA A 206 13.80 10.24 0.54
CA ALA A 206 13.46 9.38 1.67
C ALA A 206 14.59 9.31 2.73
N VAL A 207 15.25 10.45 2.93
CA VAL A 207 16.42 10.68 3.78
C VAL A 207 16.27 12.03 4.46
N SER A 208 16.63 12.12 5.74
CA SER A 208 16.61 13.38 6.50
C SER A 208 17.52 13.26 7.71
N THR A 209 18.08 14.38 8.15
CA THR A 209 19.04 14.43 9.27
C THR A 209 18.47 15.30 10.37
N SER A 210 18.64 14.89 11.63
CA SER A 210 18.18 15.66 12.78
C SER A 210 19.09 15.42 13.98
N ILE A 211 19.11 16.40 14.89
CA ILE A 211 19.68 16.24 16.22
C ILE A 211 18.66 15.49 17.08
N TRP A 212 19.01 14.29 17.55
CA TRP A 212 18.14 13.47 18.39
C TRP A 212 18.65 13.48 19.83
N ARG A 213 17.76 13.75 20.78
CA ARG A 213 18.07 13.67 22.22
C ARG A 213 17.25 12.58 22.89
N GLY A 214 17.94 11.76 23.68
CA GLY A 214 17.40 10.51 24.21
C GLY A 214 18.28 9.86 25.27
N VAL A 215 17.78 8.77 25.85
CA VAL A 215 18.52 7.94 26.82
C VAL A 215 19.21 6.78 26.11
N PRO A 216 20.49 6.47 26.36
CA PRO A 216 21.15 5.29 25.81
C PRO A 216 20.40 3.98 26.13
N LEU A 217 19.99 3.23 25.10
CA LEU A 217 19.29 1.94 25.24
C LEU A 217 20.09 0.97 26.11
N ARG A 218 21.41 0.92 25.90
CA ARG A 218 22.39 0.15 26.66
C ARG A 218 22.22 0.31 28.17
N ASP A 219 21.99 1.53 28.65
CA ASP A 219 21.97 1.82 30.08
C ASP A 219 20.57 1.56 30.69
N VAL A 220 19.50 1.65 29.89
CA VAL A 220 18.18 1.08 30.24
C VAL A 220 18.25 -0.44 30.40
N LEU A 221 18.85 -1.14 29.43
CA LEU A 221 19.03 -2.60 29.48
C LEU A 221 19.91 -3.03 30.67
N LYS A 222 20.96 -2.27 31.02
CA LYS A 222 21.73 -2.47 32.26
C LYS A 222 20.87 -2.24 33.52
N ARG A 223 20.09 -1.15 33.60
CA ARG A 223 19.22 -0.87 34.76
C ARG A 223 18.23 -2.01 35.01
N PHE A 224 17.64 -2.57 33.96
CA PHE A 224 16.74 -3.73 34.05
C PHE A 224 17.47 -5.07 34.25
N GLY A 225 18.81 -5.08 34.13
CA GLY A 225 19.67 -6.22 34.41
C GLY A 225 19.56 -7.29 33.32
N ILE A 226 19.71 -6.89 32.06
CA ILE A 226 19.77 -7.79 30.90
C ILE A 226 20.66 -9.01 31.16
N MET A 227 20.16 -10.19 30.78
CA MET A 227 20.85 -11.45 31.00
C MET A 227 22.02 -11.67 30.02
N THR A 228 22.86 -12.67 30.30
CA THR A 228 24.05 -12.95 29.49
C THR A 228 23.72 -13.73 28.22
N ARG A 229 24.63 -13.73 27.23
CA ARG A 229 24.54 -14.61 26.05
C ARG A 229 24.45 -16.10 26.43
N ARG A 230 25.14 -16.53 27.50
CA ARG A 230 25.06 -17.91 28.05
C ARG A 230 23.67 -18.23 28.63
N SER A 231 22.93 -17.20 29.04
CA SER A 231 21.56 -17.30 29.54
C SER A 231 20.50 -17.20 28.42
N GLY A 232 20.91 -17.33 27.16
CA GLY A 232 20.01 -17.25 26.00
C GLY A 232 19.60 -15.84 25.59
N ALA A 233 20.09 -14.77 26.22
CA ALA A 233 19.80 -13.41 25.76
C ALA A 233 20.61 -13.14 24.47
N LEU A 234 19.93 -13.18 23.31
CA LEU A 234 20.55 -13.05 21.97
C LEU A 234 20.06 -11.82 21.21
N TYR A 235 18.79 -11.43 21.36
CA TYR A 235 18.17 -10.32 20.64
C TYR A 235 17.47 -9.35 21.58
N VAL A 236 17.23 -8.13 21.08
CA VAL A 236 16.37 -7.12 21.68
C VAL A 236 15.29 -6.76 20.67
N CYS A 237 14.06 -7.13 20.96
CA CYS A 237 12.87 -6.77 20.19
C CYS A 237 12.28 -5.45 20.69
N PHE A 238 11.73 -4.67 19.77
CA PHE A 238 11.03 -3.42 20.01
C PHE A 238 9.60 -3.53 19.45
N GLU A 239 8.62 -3.04 20.20
CA GLU A 239 7.20 -3.03 19.80
C GLU A 239 6.62 -1.61 19.94
N GLY A 240 5.95 -1.14 18.88
CA GLY A 240 5.26 0.15 18.83
C GLY A 240 3.90 0.14 19.53
N ALA A 241 3.04 1.08 19.18
CA ALA A 241 1.69 1.21 19.75
C ALA A 241 0.57 1.05 18.72
N GLU A 242 0.87 1.22 17.43
CA GLU A 242 -0.08 1.24 16.32
C GLU A 242 -0.69 -0.14 16.07
N ASP A 243 -2.02 -0.24 15.99
CA ASP A 243 -2.68 -1.42 15.42
C ASP A 243 -2.61 -1.33 13.88
N LEU A 244 -1.90 -2.28 13.26
CA LEU A 244 -1.65 -2.28 11.83
C LEU A 244 -2.37 -3.45 11.12
N PRO A 245 -2.80 -3.31 9.86
CA PRO A 245 -3.56 -4.34 9.16
C PRO A 245 -2.73 -5.59 8.80
N GLY A 246 -1.40 -5.51 8.81
CA GLY A 246 -0.52 -6.68 8.66
C GLY A 246 -0.59 -7.61 9.87
N GLY A 247 -0.22 -8.88 9.67
CA GLY A 247 -0.16 -9.86 10.75
C GLY A 247 -1.47 -10.13 11.49
N GLY A 248 -2.63 -9.79 10.89
CA GLY A 248 -3.94 -9.95 11.52
C GLY A 248 -4.29 -8.90 12.58
N GLY A 249 -3.71 -7.69 12.50
CA GLY A 249 -3.86 -6.65 13.53
C GLY A 249 -2.59 -6.42 14.36
N SER A 250 -1.43 -6.89 13.90
CA SER A 250 -0.19 -6.87 14.69
C SER A 250 0.34 -5.45 14.90
N LYS A 251 0.95 -5.19 16.06
CA LYS A 251 1.73 -3.97 16.29
C LYS A 251 2.93 -3.88 15.34
N TYR A 252 3.47 -2.68 15.08
CA TYR A 252 4.79 -2.59 14.44
C TYR A 252 5.85 -3.17 15.37
N GLY A 253 6.68 -4.09 14.87
CA GLY A 253 7.74 -4.70 15.67
C GLY A 253 8.91 -5.21 14.84
N THR A 254 10.08 -5.24 15.48
CA THR A 254 11.36 -5.66 14.88
C THR A 254 12.38 -5.89 15.99
N SER A 255 13.47 -6.58 15.70
CA SER A 255 14.60 -6.76 16.61
C SER A 255 15.93 -6.28 16.05
N ILE A 256 16.91 -6.18 16.93
CA ILE A 256 18.35 -6.17 16.63
C ILE A 256 19.07 -7.20 17.50
N ASN A 257 20.30 -7.56 17.13
CA ASN A 257 21.19 -8.36 17.96
C ASN A 257 21.47 -7.66 19.30
N LYS A 258 21.46 -8.42 20.41
CA LYS A 258 21.80 -7.91 21.76
C LYS A 258 23.14 -7.19 21.78
N GLU A 259 24.15 -7.73 21.11
CA GLU A 259 25.50 -7.15 21.20
C GLU A 259 25.57 -5.78 20.50
N VAL A 260 24.80 -5.58 19.41
CA VAL A 260 24.61 -4.25 18.80
C VAL A 260 23.90 -3.29 19.76
N ALA A 261 22.89 -3.76 20.49
CA ALA A 261 22.15 -2.98 21.50
C ALA A 261 22.97 -2.64 22.76
N MET A 262 24.04 -3.38 23.04
CA MET A 262 24.86 -3.27 24.25
C MET A 262 26.25 -2.68 24.02
N ASP A 263 26.68 -2.58 22.76
CA ASP A 263 27.92 -1.94 22.33
C ASP A 263 27.80 -0.40 22.44
N PRO A 264 28.66 0.27 23.24
CA PRO A 264 28.65 1.72 23.36
C PRO A 264 29.09 2.46 22.10
N ALA A 265 29.65 1.78 21.09
CA ALA A 265 30.11 2.39 19.84
C ALA A 265 28.98 2.64 18.83
N ASN A 266 27.75 2.18 19.09
CA ASN A 266 26.61 2.34 18.16
C ASN A 266 25.62 3.46 18.55
N ASP A 267 25.85 4.19 19.65
CA ASP A 267 25.05 5.35 20.11
C ASP A 267 23.51 5.19 20.08
N ILE A 268 23.01 3.96 20.28
CA ILE A 268 21.57 3.66 20.21
C ILE A 268 20.84 4.32 21.39
N ILE A 269 19.91 5.23 21.07
CA ILE A 269 19.12 5.97 22.06
C ILE A 269 17.62 5.71 21.94
N LEU A 270 16.95 5.82 23.08
CA LEU A 270 15.51 6.03 23.20
C LEU A 270 15.26 7.54 23.13
N ALA A 271 15.01 8.05 21.93
CA ALA A 271 14.86 9.48 21.66
C ALA A 271 13.45 9.99 22.01
N TYR A 272 13.40 11.11 22.74
CA TYR A 272 12.17 11.82 23.12
C TYR A 272 12.15 13.28 22.62
N MET A 273 13.24 13.74 22.01
CA MET A 273 13.37 15.05 21.38
C MET A 273 14.06 14.97 20.00
N GLN A 274 13.69 15.87 19.11
CA GLN A 274 14.22 16.05 17.76
C GLN A 274 14.43 17.55 17.50
N ASN A 275 15.62 17.95 17.04
CA ASN A 275 16.01 19.34 16.77
C ASN A 275 15.66 20.32 17.92
N GLY A 276 15.95 19.92 19.16
CA GLY A 276 15.73 20.72 20.36
C GLY A 276 14.28 20.81 20.86
N GLU A 277 13.32 20.19 20.17
CA GLU A 277 11.91 20.14 20.55
C GLU A 277 11.48 18.71 20.89
N LEU A 278 10.34 18.54 21.57
CA LEU A 278 9.73 17.21 21.74
C LEU A 278 9.37 16.62 20.38
N LEU A 279 9.40 15.29 20.26
CA LEU A 279 9.04 14.62 19.00
C LEU A 279 7.68 15.09 18.46
N ALA A 280 7.59 15.34 17.15
CA ALA A 280 6.30 15.51 16.49
C ALA A 280 5.52 14.16 16.47
N PRO A 281 4.18 14.17 16.37
CA PRO A 281 3.36 12.96 16.31
C PRO A 281 3.85 11.95 15.27
N ASP A 282 4.07 12.38 14.03
CA ASP A 282 4.57 11.55 12.92
C ASP A 282 5.96 10.96 13.16
N HIS A 283 6.78 11.59 14.01
CA HIS A 283 8.14 11.15 14.31
C HIS A 283 8.24 10.32 15.59
N GLY A 284 7.10 9.97 16.21
CA GLY A 284 7.03 8.95 17.27
C GLY A 284 6.74 9.46 18.68
N PHE A 285 6.11 10.61 18.84
CA PHE A 285 5.79 11.18 20.17
C PHE A 285 5.12 10.17 21.12
N PRO A 286 5.62 9.95 22.35
CA PRO A 286 6.66 10.74 23.04
C PRO A 286 8.03 10.05 23.05
N LEU A 287 8.18 8.87 22.45
CA LEU A 287 9.42 8.10 22.45
C LEU A 287 9.55 7.19 21.22
N ARG A 288 10.75 7.18 20.64
CA ARG A 288 11.17 6.22 19.61
C ARG A 288 12.53 5.61 19.92
N VAL A 289 12.88 4.52 19.23
CA VAL A 289 14.27 4.09 19.09
C VAL A 289 14.93 4.89 17.95
N ILE A 290 16.19 5.27 18.12
CA ILE A 290 17.10 5.69 17.05
C ILE A 290 18.30 4.74 17.04
N ILE A 291 18.62 4.19 15.87
CA ILE A 291 19.71 3.23 15.66
C ILE A 291 20.62 3.79 14.55
N PRO A 292 21.68 4.52 14.93
CA PRO A 292 22.57 5.16 13.95
C PRO A 292 23.14 4.19 12.89
N GLY A 293 23.21 4.64 11.64
CA GLY A 293 23.71 3.85 10.50
C GLY A 293 22.84 2.66 10.05
N TYR A 294 21.65 2.46 10.64
CA TYR A 294 20.67 1.44 10.25
C TYR A 294 19.53 2.04 9.40
N ILE A 295 18.80 1.20 8.67
CA ILE A 295 17.55 1.62 8.01
C ILE A 295 16.51 2.10 9.04
N GLY A 296 15.74 3.13 8.69
CA GLY A 296 14.65 3.66 9.52
C GLY A 296 13.58 2.64 9.88
N GLY A 297 13.47 1.52 9.15
CA GLY A 297 12.58 0.40 9.47
C GLY A 297 12.91 -0.33 10.79
N ARG A 298 14.13 -0.21 11.31
CA ARG A 298 14.50 -0.74 12.65
C ARG A 298 14.27 0.27 13.79
N MET A 299 14.06 1.54 13.46
CA MET A 299 13.95 2.66 14.41
C MET A 299 12.51 2.89 14.88
N VAL A 300 11.95 1.91 15.61
CA VAL A 300 10.54 1.86 16.04
C VAL A 300 10.07 3.15 16.70
N LYS A 301 8.98 3.72 16.17
CA LYS A 301 8.29 4.91 16.69
C LYS A 301 7.21 4.49 17.70
N TRP A 302 6.76 5.43 18.54
CA TRP A 302 5.71 5.21 19.53
C TRP A 302 5.99 3.97 20.39
N LEU A 303 7.23 3.89 20.89
CA LEU A 303 7.77 2.69 21.53
C LEU A 303 7.01 2.35 22.82
N ARG A 304 6.52 1.11 22.92
CA ARG A 304 5.81 0.59 24.09
C ARG A 304 6.53 -0.54 24.80
N ARG A 305 7.31 -1.37 24.10
CA ARG A 305 7.94 -2.54 24.71
C ARG A 305 9.36 -2.76 24.19
N ILE A 306 10.23 -3.19 25.10
CA ILE A 306 11.60 -3.64 24.85
C ILE A 306 11.71 -5.04 25.46
N ILE A 307 11.90 -6.05 24.62
CA ILE A 307 11.83 -7.47 25.01
C ILE A 307 13.16 -8.14 24.69
N VAL A 308 13.84 -8.69 25.69
CA VAL A 308 15.10 -9.44 25.48
C VAL A 308 14.78 -10.91 25.25
N THR A 309 15.23 -11.49 24.14
CA THR A 309 14.76 -12.80 23.64
C THR A 309 15.89 -13.75 23.22
N THR A 310 15.54 -15.04 23.12
CA THR A 310 16.39 -16.11 22.56
C THR A 310 16.38 -16.16 21.03
N LYS A 311 15.33 -15.62 20.40
CA LYS A 311 15.13 -15.61 18.95
C LYS A 311 14.91 -14.18 18.45
N GLU A 312 15.14 -14.00 17.16
CA GLU A 312 14.80 -12.80 16.43
C GLU A 312 13.27 -12.57 16.42
N SER A 313 12.82 -11.35 16.10
CA SER A 313 11.42 -10.96 16.19
C SER A 313 10.53 -11.71 15.20
N ASP A 314 9.51 -12.39 15.73
CA ASP A 314 8.42 -13.04 15.02
C ASP A 314 7.28 -12.07 14.65
N ASN A 315 7.53 -10.76 14.65
CA ASN A 315 6.58 -9.75 14.22
C ASN A 315 6.44 -9.73 12.69
N TYR A 316 5.21 -9.58 12.19
CA TYR A 316 4.90 -9.54 10.75
C TYR A 316 5.80 -8.58 9.96
N TYR A 317 6.05 -7.37 10.49
CA TYR A 317 6.86 -6.35 9.82
C TYR A 317 8.38 -6.57 9.92
N HIS A 318 8.80 -7.57 10.70
CA HIS A 318 10.19 -8.01 10.73
C HIS A 318 10.50 -8.99 9.59
N TYR A 319 9.58 -9.91 9.25
CA TYR A 319 9.79 -10.92 8.21
C TYR A 319 9.11 -10.65 6.85
N ARG A 320 7.98 -9.91 6.80
CA ARG A 320 7.29 -9.53 5.54
C ARG A 320 7.65 -8.15 4.98
N ASP A 321 8.52 -7.40 5.63
CA ASP A 321 8.98 -6.07 5.20
C ASP A 321 10.49 -5.91 5.46
N ASN A 322 11.11 -4.88 4.88
CA ASN A 322 12.53 -4.54 5.09
C ASN A 322 13.51 -5.68 4.74
N LYS A 323 13.31 -6.34 3.58
CA LYS A 323 14.20 -7.37 3.01
C LYS A 323 14.62 -7.06 1.58
N VAL A 324 15.81 -7.55 1.19
CA VAL A 324 16.33 -7.50 -0.20
C VAL A 324 16.63 -8.91 -0.67
N PHE A 325 15.78 -9.45 -1.55
CA PHE A 325 15.97 -10.75 -2.18
C PHE A 325 16.77 -10.64 -3.50
N PRO A 326 17.35 -11.75 -4.01
CA PRO A 326 17.89 -11.81 -5.37
C PRO A 326 16.86 -11.39 -6.43
N SER A 327 17.34 -10.82 -7.54
CA SER A 327 16.51 -10.17 -8.57
C SER A 327 15.55 -11.10 -9.33
N HIS A 328 15.77 -12.42 -9.27
CA HIS A 328 14.86 -13.42 -9.83
C HIS A 328 13.67 -13.76 -8.91
N VAL A 329 13.71 -13.37 -7.62
CA VAL A 329 12.66 -13.70 -6.66
C VAL A 329 11.47 -12.75 -6.83
N ASP A 330 10.31 -13.31 -7.12
CA ASP A 330 9.03 -12.61 -7.28
C ASP A 330 8.08 -12.92 -6.09
N PRO A 331 6.83 -12.39 -6.04
CA PRO A 331 5.92 -12.65 -4.92
C PRO A 331 5.54 -14.13 -4.75
N GLU A 332 5.53 -14.91 -5.83
CA GLU A 332 5.03 -16.28 -5.83
C GLU A 332 6.14 -17.21 -5.33
N LEU A 333 7.34 -17.10 -5.89
CA LEU A 333 8.53 -17.80 -5.41
C LEU A 333 8.87 -17.43 -3.95
N ALA A 334 8.75 -16.15 -3.59
CA ALA A 334 9.00 -15.70 -2.22
C ALA A 334 8.07 -16.35 -1.17
N ASN A 335 6.84 -16.67 -1.57
CA ASN A 335 5.90 -17.41 -0.73
C ASN A 335 6.16 -18.93 -0.77
N ALA A 336 6.29 -19.52 -1.96
CA ALA A 336 6.44 -20.96 -2.14
C ALA A 336 7.69 -21.54 -1.45
N GLU A 337 8.82 -20.85 -1.55
CA GLU A 337 10.10 -21.25 -0.92
C GLU A 337 10.41 -20.48 0.37
N ALA A 338 9.38 -19.89 1.01
CA ALA A 338 9.47 -19.26 2.32
C ALA A 338 10.59 -18.19 2.48
N TRP A 339 10.95 -17.45 1.41
CA TRP A 339 12.05 -16.46 1.41
C TRP A 339 11.90 -15.38 2.47
N TRP A 340 10.67 -15.01 2.83
CA TRP A 340 10.36 -14.11 3.93
C TRP A 340 10.97 -14.53 5.27
N TYR A 341 11.20 -15.83 5.49
CA TYR A 341 11.75 -16.36 6.75
C TYR A 341 13.25 -16.66 6.69
N LYS A 342 13.90 -16.49 5.52
CA LYS A 342 15.36 -16.59 5.36
C LYS A 342 16.04 -15.33 5.96
N PRO A 343 16.92 -15.43 6.98
CA PRO A 343 17.43 -14.27 7.71
C PRO A 343 18.52 -13.48 6.96
N GLU A 344 19.18 -14.09 5.97
CA GLU A 344 20.30 -13.51 5.21
C GLU A 344 19.90 -12.25 4.42
N TYR A 345 18.61 -12.10 4.15
CA TYR A 345 18.03 -10.98 3.40
C TYR A 345 17.46 -9.86 4.28
N ILE A 346 17.62 -9.95 5.61
CA ILE A 346 17.18 -8.91 6.56
C ILE A 346 18.07 -7.67 6.42
N VAL A 347 17.49 -6.55 6.00
CA VAL A 347 18.22 -5.28 5.94
C VAL A 347 18.37 -4.70 7.34
N ASN A 348 19.60 -4.34 7.72
CA ASN A 348 19.92 -3.74 9.02
C ASN A 348 20.73 -2.45 8.80
N GLU A 349 22.02 -2.54 8.51
CA GLU A 349 22.83 -1.40 8.09
C GLU A 349 22.40 -0.85 6.72
N LEU A 350 22.64 0.45 6.50
CA LEU A 350 22.53 1.07 5.19
C LEU A 350 23.70 0.68 4.26
N ASN A 351 23.48 0.75 2.94
CA ASN A 351 24.54 0.67 1.94
C ASN A 351 25.05 2.07 1.55
N ILE A 352 26.26 2.13 0.99
CA ILE A 352 26.82 3.33 0.38
C ILE A 352 25.91 3.85 -0.73
N ASN A 353 25.58 5.14 -0.70
CA ASN A 353 24.67 5.78 -1.65
C ASN A 353 25.05 7.25 -1.87
N SER A 354 24.71 7.80 -3.03
CA SER A 354 24.86 9.22 -3.37
C SER A 354 23.87 9.64 -4.44
N VAL A 355 23.54 10.94 -4.46
CA VAL A 355 22.54 11.56 -5.34
C VAL A 355 23.03 12.94 -5.77
N ILE A 356 22.77 13.31 -7.04
CA ILE A 356 22.97 14.66 -7.58
C ILE A 356 21.74 15.50 -7.23
N THR A 357 21.94 16.71 -6.70
CA THR A 357 20.85 17.60 -6.27
C THR A 357 20.92 18.99 -6.91
N THR A 358 22.11 19.43 -7.31
CA THR A 358 22.34 20.58 -8.19
C THR A 358 23.16 20.08 -9.37
N PRO A 359 22.67 20.16 -10.62
CA PRO A 359 21.43 20.81 -11.04
C PRO A 359 20.17 20.07 -10.57
N SER A 360 19.08 20.82 -10.44
CA SER A 360 17.74 20.33 -10.11
C SER A 360 17.05 19.72 -11.35
N HIS A 361 15.93 19.03 -11.18
CA HIS A 361 15.14 18.58 -12.32
C HIS A 361 14.49 19.76 -13.05
N GLU A 362 14.64 19.79 -14.38
CA GLU A 362 14.15 20.83 -15.29
C GLU A 362 14.75 22.22 -14.98
N GLU A 363 15.85 22.26 -14.21
CA GLU A 363 16.75 23.42 -14.15
C GLU A 363 17.38 23.63 -15.54
N ILE A 364 17.45 24.89 -15.96
CA ILE A 364 18.08 25.32 -17.21
C ILE A 364 19.28 26.20 -16.86
N LEU A 365 20.48 25.74 -17.22
CA LEU A 365 21.70 26.54 -17.19
C LEU A 365 21.84 27.25 -18.54
N PRO A 366 21.60 28.57 -18.64
CA PRO A 366 21.76 29.29 -19.89
C PRO A 366 23.23 29.37 -20.29
N ILE A 367 23.51 29.42 -21.58
CA ILE A 367 24.85 29.51 -22.16
C ILE A 367 25.01 30.89 -22.78
N ASN A 368 25.56 31.81 -22.00
CA ASN A 368 25.79 33.20 -22.39
C ASN A 368 27.11 33.70 -21.82
N ALA A 369 27.51 34.93 -22.16
CA ALA A 369 28.80 35.48 -21.76
C ALA A 369 29.03 35.54 -20.23
N SER A 370 27.98 35.52 -19.40
CA SER A 370 28.12 35.54 -17.94
C SER A 370 28.29 34.14 -17.32
N THR A 371 27.69 33.11 -17.92
CA THR A 371 27.78 31.72 -17.46
C THR A 371 28.97 30.98 -18.07
N SER A 372 29.31 31.24 -19.33
CA SER A 372 30.50 30.65 -19.99
C SER A 372 31.84 31.26 -19.53
N GLN A 373 31.83 32.14 -18.52
CA GLN A 373 33.03 32.73 -17.89
C GLN A 373 33.17 32.35 -16.40
N ARG A 374 32.36 31.40 -15.91
CA ARG A 374 32.37 30.94 -14.51
C ARG A 374 32.10 29.44 -14.45
N PRO A 375 32.75 28.69 -13.54
CA PRO A 375 32.38 27.31 -13.32
C PRO A 375 30.97 27.21 -12.73
N TYR A 376 30.29 26.11 -13.03
CA TYR A 376 29.03 25.72 -12.41
C TYR A 376 29.31 24.66 -11.33
N THR A 377 28.84 24.88 -10.10
CA THR A 377 29.04 23.92 -9.00
C THR A 377 27.97 22.82 -9.06
N LEU A 378 28.36 21.62 -9.50
CA LEU A 378 27.59 20.40 -9.29
C LEU A 378 27.60 20.07 -7.79
N ARG A 379 26.45 19.67 -7.23
CA ARG A 379 26.31 19.38 -5.78
C ARG A 379 25.42 18.17 -5.51
N GLY A 380 25.64 17.55 -4.38
CA GLY A 380 24.75 16.52 -3.85
C GLY A 380 25.11 16.07 -2.43
N TYR A 381 24.55 14.93 -2.03
CA TYR A 381 24.88 14.27 -0.76
C TYR A 381 25.29 12.81 -0.99
N ALA A 382 25.93 12.23 0.02
CA ALA A 382 26.24 10.80 0.12
C ALA A 382 26.10 10.29 1.57
N TYR A 383 25.88 8.99 1.76
CA TYR A 383 25.82 8.33 3.08
C TYR A 383 26.26 6.86 2.99
N SER A 384 26.66 6.26 4.12
CA SER A 384 26.79 4.79 4.28
C SER A 384 26.26 4.33 5.65
N GLY A 385 26.10 3.02 5.83
CA GLY A 385 25.62 2.42 7.08
C GLY A 385 26.71 1.99 8.04
N GLY A 386 26.31 1.47 9.22
CA GLY A 386 27.24 0.91 10.22
C GLY A 386 28.22 1.90 10.83
N GLY A 387 28.03 3.21 10.59
CA GLY A 387 28.91 4.28 11.03
C GLY A 387 30.13 4.51 10.11
N LYS A 388 30.08 4.02 8.87
CA LYS A 388 31.21 4.08 7.91
C LYS A 388 31.28 5.46 7.25
N LYS A 389 32.40 6.17 7.40
CA LYS A 389 32.64 7.44 6.69
C LYS A 389 32.57 7.25 5.18
N VAL A 390 31.98 8.20 4.46
CA VAL A 390 32.16 8.34 3.01
C VAL A 390 33.57 8.91 2.76
N THR A 391 34.41 8.16 2.06
CA THR A 391 35.82 8.51 1.85
C THR A 391 36.09 9.15 0.50
N ARG A 392 35.22 8.92 -0.49
CA ARG A 392 35.34 9.48 -1.83
C ARG A 392 33.98 9.57 -2.50
N VAL A 393 33.70 10.68 -3.18
CA VAL A 393 32.64 10.76 -4.19
C VAL A 393 33.31 11.06 -5.52
N GLU A 394 32.85 10.40 -6.58
CA GLU A 394 33.40 10.49 -7.92
C GLU A 394 32.25 10.76 -8.90
N LEU A 395 32.47 11.69 -9.83
CA LEU A 395 31.50 12.11 -10.83
C LEU A 395 32.07 11.95 -12.24
N THR A 396 31.26 11.46 -13.17
CA THR A 396 31.61 11.31 -14.59
C THR A 396 30.63 12.06 -15.49
N MET A 397 31.13 12.53 -16.63
CA MET A 397 30.37 13.23 -17.68
C MET A 397 30.48 12.51 -19.05
N ASP A 398 31.20 11.38 -19.09
CA ASP A 398 31.55 10.62 -20.32
C ASP A 398 31.09 9.14 -20.28
N GLY A 399 30.14 8.83 -19.38
CA GLY A 399 29.63 7.47 -19.17
C GLY A 399 30.48 6.61 -18.23
N GLY A 400 31.57 7.14 -17.67
CA GLY A 400 32.43 6.49 -16.69
C GLY A 400 33.81 6.08 -17.21
N ALA A 401 34.23 6.61 -18.37
CA ALA A 401 35.58 6.44 -18.89
C ALA A 401 36.59 7.29 -18.11
N THR A 402 36.20 8.50 -17.68
CA THR A 402 36.93 9.35 -16.74
C THR A 402 36.08 9.71 -15.53
N TRP A 403 36.76 10.06 -14.43
CA TRP A 403 36.16 10.33 -13.12
C TRP A 403 36.84 11.52 -12.46
N HIS A 404 36.04 12.49 -12.05
CA HIS A 404 36.46 13.64 -11.26
C HIS A 404 36.15 13.35 -9.79
N VAL A 405 37.14 13.49 -8.90
CA VAL A 405 36.92 13.37 -7.45
C VAL A 405 36.27 14.66 -6.96
N CYS A 406 35.12 14.53 -6.29
CA CYS A 406 34.42 15.66 -5.70
C CYS A 406 35.06 16.06 -4.35
N GLU A 407 34.96 17.33 -4.01
CA GLU A 407 35.21 17.80 -2.64
C GLU A 407 34.12 17.26 -1.69
N LEU A 408 34.46 16.99 -0.43
CA LEU A 408 33.55 16.39 0.56
C LEU A 408 33.45 17.24 1.83
N ASP A 409 32.29 17.85 2.05
CA ASP A 409 31.95 18.50 3.31
C ASP A 409 31.35 17.47 4.30
N HIS A 410 31.93 17.42 5.50
CA HIS A 410 31.50 16.57 6.61
C HIS A 410 31.22 17.45 7.84
N PRO A 411 30.01 17.99 8.00
CA PRO A 411 29.65 18.78 9.19
C PRO A 411 29.59 17.95 10.49
N GLU A 412 29.60 16.62 10.38
CA GLU A 412 29.70 15.70 11.51
C GLU A 412 31.17 15.41 11.86
N LYS A 413 31.54 15.68 13.13
CA LYS A 413 32.71 15.05 13.76
C LYS A 413 32.35 13.61 14.17
N PRO A 414 33.24 12.62 13.99
CA PRO A 414 32.97 11.25 14.39
C PRO A 414 32.75 11.12 15.90
N ASN A 415 31.99 10.10 16.32
CA ASN A 415 31.93 9.74 17.73
C ASN A 415 33.30 9.28 18.25
N ARG A 416 33.43 9.11 19.58
CA ARG A 416 34.67 8.65 20.25
C ARG A 416 35.17 7.25 19.84
N TYR A 417 34.48 6.56 18.93
CA TYR A 417 34.83 5.26 18.36
C TYR A 417 35.08 5.33 16.84
N GLY A 418 35.20 6.54 16.26
CA GLY A 418 35.49 6.76 14.84
C GLY A 418 34.29 6.60 13.89
N LYS A 419 33.06 6.56 14.43
CA LYS A 419 31.83 6.34 13.64
C LYS A 419 31.22 7.66 13.17
N TYR A 420 30.71 7.67 11.93
CA TYR A 420 29.97 8.77 11.32
C TYR A 420 28.51 8.33 11.07
N TRP A 421 27.55 9.01 11.68
CA TRP A 421 26.12 8.68 11.64
C TRP A 421 25.33 9.50 10.63
N CYS A 422 25.98 10.44 9.95
CA CYS A 422 25.33 11.40 9.08
C CYS A 422 25.74 11.29 7.61
N TRP A 423 24.92 11.91 6.76
CA TRP A 423 25.30 12.24 5.39
C TRP A 423 26.47 13.22 5.35
N CYS A 424 27.25 13.16 4.27
CA CYS A 424 28.17 14.21 3.86
C CYS A 424 27.62 14.89 2.61
N PHE A 425 28.02 16.15 2.38
CA PHE A 425 27.75 16.82 1.11
C PHE A 425 28.97 16.70 0.20
N TRP A 426 28.74 16.80 -1.11
CA TRP A 426 29.81 16.82 -2.09
C TRP A 426 29.59 17.94 -3.11
N SER A 427 30.69 18.48 -3.62
CA SER A 427 30.70 19.50 -4.66
C SER A 427 31.79 19.24 -5.70
N LEU A 428 31.52 19.64 -6.94
CA LEU A 428 32.50 19.69 -8.01
C LEU A 428 32.23 20.92 -8.88
N GLU A 429 33.22 21.80 -9.01
CA GLU A 429 33.17 22.88 -9.98
C GLU A 429 33.56 22.38 -11.36
N VAL A 430 32.72 22.65 -12.36
CA VAL A 430 32.96 22.29 -13.76
C VAL A 430 32.74 23.48 -14.67
N GLU A 431 33.62 23.66 -15.66
CA GLU A 431 33.39 24.66 -16.71
C GLU A 431 32.13 24.31 -17.51
N VAL A 432 31.28 25.30 -17.79
CA VAL A 432 30.01 25.10 -18.51
C VAL A 432 30.25 24.48 -19.90
N LEU A 433 31.42 24.76 -20.51
CA LEU A 433 31.82 24.18 -21.78
C LEU A 433 32.13 22.67 -21.72
N HIS A 434 32.42 22.11 -20.54
CA HIS A 434 32.56 20.66 -20.34
C HIS A 434 31.21 19.94 -20.21
N LEU A 435 30.14 20.67 -19.89
CA LEU A 435 28.77 20.13 -19.85
C LEU A 435 28.12 20.05 -21.24
N LEU A 436 28.60 20.83 -22.22
CA LEU A 436 28.12 20.80 -23.61
C LEU A 436 28.21 19.42 -24.31
N PRO A 437 29.34 18.68 -24.26
CA PRO A 437 29.43 17.34 -24.86
C PRO A 437 28.80 16.23 -23.99
N ALA A 438 28.50 16.49 -22.73
CA ALA A 438 27.93 15.51 -21.81
C ALA A 438 26.48 15.17 -22.23
N LYS A 439 26.15 13.89 -22.27
CA LYS A 439 24.77 13.39 -22.45
C LYS A 439 24.11 13.01 -21.12
N GLU A 440 24.93 12.70 -20.14
CA GLU A 440 24.54 12.47 -18.76
C GLU A 440 25.71 12.80 -17.82
N ILE A 441 25.35 13.08 -16.57
CA ILE A 441 26.25 13.25 -15.44
C ILE A 441 25.89 12.14 -14.45
N ALA A 442 26.87 11.32 -14.05
CA ALA A 442 26.63 10.21 -13.11
C ALA A 442 27.56 10.30 -11.89
N VAL A 443 27.01 10.04 -10.69
CA VAL A 443 27.77 10.07 -9.43
C VAL A 443 27.81 8.70 -8.75
N ARG A 444 28.95 8.40 -8.11
CA ARG A 444 29.12 7.24 -7.23
C ARG A 444 29.96 7.60 -5.99
N ALA A 445 29.67 6.96 -4.88
CA ALA A 445 30.38 7.13 -3.62
C ALA A 445 31.10 5.84 -3.17
N TRP A 446 32.13 6.02 -2.35
CA TRP A 446 32.92 5.00 -1.66
C TRP A 446 32.89 5.23 -0.15
N ASP A 447 32.83 4.16 0.65
CA ASP A 447 33.00 4.24 2.11
C ASP A 447 34.38 3.80 2.61
N GLN A 448 34.62 3.94 3.93
CA GLN A 448 35.87 3.56 4.58
C GLN A 448 36.19 2.05 4.59
N SER A 449 35.24 1.21 4.15
CA SER A 449 35.44 -0.21 3.91
C SER A 449 35.61 -0.53 2.41
N PHE A 450 35.75 0.51 1.58
CA PHE A 450 35.84 0.45 0.12
C PHE A 450 34.62 -0.20 -0.56
N ASN A 451 33.44 -0.17 0.07
CA ASN A 451 32.21 -0.46 -0.66
C ASN A 451 31.96 0.67 -1.67
N VAL A 452 31.55 0.31 -2.89
CA VAL A 452 31.23 1.26 -3.96
C VAL A 452 29.81 1.02 -4.50
N GLN A 453 29.16 2.07 -4.99
CA GLN A 453 27.88 1.95 -5.70
C GLN A 453 28.03 1.22 -7.06
N PRO A 454 27.13 0.27 -7.40
CA PRO A 454 27.15 -0.40 -8.70
C PRO A 454 26.74 0.54 -9.84
N GLU A 455 27.29 0.31 -11.03
CA GLU A 455 26.92 1.05 -12.26
C GLU A 455 25.44 0.88 -12.63
N LYS A 456 24.94 -0.35 -12.46
CA LYS A 456 23.64 -0.82 -12.94
C LYS A 456 22.68 -1.06 -11.78
N LEU A 457 21.40 -0.82 -12.04
CA LEU A 457 20.32 -0.99 -11.07
C LEU A 457 20.14 -2.48 -10.73
N ASN A 458 20.24 -2.81 -9.44
CA ASN A 458 19.98 -4.17 -8.94
C ASN A 458 18.54 -4.26 -8.39
N TRP A 459 17.62 -4.70 -9.26
CA TRP A 459 16.20 -4.81 -8.92
C TRP A 459 15.94 -5.88 -7.86
N ASN A 460 15.05 -5.60 -6.91
CA ASN A 460 14.55 -6.60 -5.96
C ASN A 460 13.06 -6.42 -5.67
N LEU A 461 12.42 -7.49 -5.20
CA LEU A 461 10.97 -7.58 -4.96
C LEU A 461 10.38 -6.43 -4.12
N MET A 462 11.12 -5.91 -3.14
CA MET A 462 10.65 -4.84 -2.25
C MET A 462 11.03 -3.43 -2.75
N GLY A 463 11.78 -3.33 -3.86
CA GLY A 463 12.28 -2.06 -4.38
C GLY A 463 13.16 -1.33 -3.37
N MET A 464 13.98 -2.07 -2.62
CA MET A 464 14.73 -1.55 -1.48
C MET A 464 16.23 -1.44 -1.76
N MET A 465 16.90 -0.60 -0.97
CA MET A 465 18.35 -0.39 -0.97
C MET A 465 18.92 0.01 -2.33
N ASN A 466 18.13 0.71 -3.16
CA ASN A 466 18.57 1.15 -4.47
C ASN A 466 19.74 2.14 -4.36
N ASN A 467 20.92 1.72 -4.81
CA ASN A 467 22.14 2.50 -4.72
C ASN A 467 22.98 2.50 -6.00
N CYS A 468 22.42 2.20 -7.17
CA CYS A 468 23.16 2.38 -8.42
C CYS A 468 23.59 3.85 -8.62
N TRP A 469 24.53 4.12 -9.52
CA TRP A 469 24.96 5.49 -9.84
C TRP A 469 23.74 6.36 -10.15
N PHE A 470 23.60 7.50 -9.47
CA PHE A 470 22.50 8.42 -9.76
C PHE A 470 22.89 9.23 -10.99
N ARG A 471 22.06 9.18 -12.04
CA ARG A 471 22.35 9.79 -13.34
C ARG A 471 21.39 10.94 -13.63
N VAL A 472 21.93 12.08 -14.03
CA VAL A 472 21.17 13.24 -14.52
C VAL A 472 21.45 13.39 -16.00
N LYS A 473 20.44 13.34 -16.87
CA LYS A 473 20.64 13.58 -18.31
C LYS A 473 20.74 15.06 -18.62
N THR A 474 21.49 15.37 -19.68
CA THR A 474 21.75 16.73 -20.18
C THR A 474 21.22 16.84 -21.60
N ASN A 475 20.34 17.81 -21.84
CA ASN A 475 19.80 18.09 -23.18
C ASN A 475 20.00 19.56 -23.53
N MET A 476 20.26 19.86 -24.81
CA MET A 476 20.29 21.23 -25.31
C MET A 476 18.87 21.75 -25.53
N CYS A 477 18.57 22.95 -25.04
CA CYS A 477 17.27 23.60 -25.15
C CYS A 477 17.40 25.06 -25.58
N ARG A 478 16.26 25.67 -25.93
CA ARG A 478 16.13 27.12 -26.20
C ARG A 478 14.92 27.67 -25.42
N PRO A 479 15.09 28.16 -24.18
CA PRO A 479 13.97 28.67 -23.39
C PRO A 479 13.40 29.97 -23.98
N HIS A 480 14.24 30.78 -24.61
CA HIS A 480 13.89 32.03 -25.27
C HIS A 480 14.39 32.04 -26.72
N LYS A 481 13.83 32.92 -27.56
CA LYS A 481 14.00 32.90 -29.02
C LYS A 481 15.45 33.03 -29.49
N GLU A 482 16.32 33.60 -28.66
CA GLU A 482 17.74 33.88 -28.94
C GLU A 482 18.69 33.28 -27.87
N GLU A 483 18.16 32.53 -26.89
CA GLU A 483 18.94 31.94 -25.81
C GLU A 483 19.07 30.43 -25.97
N ILE A 484 20.27 29.90 -25.66
CA ILE A 484 20.55 28.47 -25.63
C ILE A 484 20.86 28.08 -24.17
N GLY A 485 20.36 26.94 -23.72
CA GLY A 485 20.62 26.42 -22.38
C GLY A 485 20.81 24.90 -22.35
N ILE A 486 21.41 24.41 -21.27
CA ILE A 486 21.43 22.98 -20.92
C ILE A 486 20.29 22.75 -19.92
N VAL A 487 19.34 21.87 -20.25
CA VAL A 487 18.28 21.42 -19.33
C VAL A 487 18.65 20.07 -18.72
N PHE A 488 18.45 19.94 -17.41
CA PHE A 488 18.87 18.77 -16.64
C PHE A 488 17.70 17.90 -16.20
N GLU A 489 17.82 16.59 -16.43
CA GLU A 489 16.77 15.62 -16.10
C GLU A 489 17.23 14.66 -15.02
N HIS A 490 16.56 14.62 -13.88
CA HIS A 490 16.77 13.59 -12.85
C HIS A 490 16.17 12.26 -13.31
N PRO A 491 16.48 11.10 -12.68
CA PRO A 491 15.88 9.83 -13.04
C PRO A 491 14.35 9.85 -13.00
N THR A 492 13.78 10.38 -11.90
CA THR A 492 12.34 10.38 -11.62
C THR A 492 11.95 11.57 -10.75
N GLN A 493 10.70 12.03 -10.83
CA GLN A 493 10.07 12.85 -9.76
C GLN A 493 9.35 12.00 -8.71
N PRO A 494 9.27 12.42 -7.44
CA PRO A 494 8.70 11.60 -6.36
C PRO A 494 7.21 11.28 -6.53
N GLY A 495 6.77 10.19 -5.91
CA GLY A 495 5.36 9.77 -5.89
C GLY A 495 4.81 9.48 -7.29
N ASN A 496 3.62 10.02 -7.56
CA ASN A 496 2.95 9.93 -8.87
C ASN A 496 3.18 11.16 -9.76
N GLN A 497 4.12 12.05 -9.40
CA GLN A 497 4.50 13.16 -10.25
C GLN A 497 5.10 12.66 -11.57
N LEU A 498 4.79 13.34 -12.66
CA LEU A 498 5.37 13.10 -13.98
C LEU A 498 6.79 13.68 -14.04
N GLY A 499 7.55 13.29 -15.07
CA GLY A 499 8.92 13.77 -15.28
C GLY A 499 10.02 12.81 -14.81
N GLY A 500 11.24 13.23 -15.11
CA GLY A 500 12.46 12.45 -15.04
C GLY A 500 12.72 11.60 -16.29
N TRP A 501 14.01 11.39 -16.62
CA TRP A 501 14.41 10.74 -17.87
C TRP A 501 14.00 9.27 -17.95
N MET A 502 13.91 8.53 -16.83
CA MET A 502 13.49 7.13 -16.86
C MET A 502 12.01 6.98 -17.26
N ALA A 503 11.17 7.98 -16.95
CA ALA A 503 9.78 7.99 -17.39
C ALA A 503 9.68 8.33 -18.89
N LYS A 504 10.46 9.33 -19.34
CA LYS A 504 10.54 9.72 -20.76
C LYS A 504 11.12 8.58 -21.61
N GLU A 505 12.20 7.95 -21.18
CA GLU A 505 12.74 6.76 -21.86
C GLU A 505 11.78 5.60 -21.85
N ARG A 506 11.11 5.27 -20.75
CA ARG A 506 10.12 4.18 -20.77
C ARG A 506 8.98 4.44 -21.76
N HIS A 507 8.46 5.66 -21.85
CA HIS A 507 7.46 6.01 -22.87
C HIS A 507 8.03 5.93 -24.28
N LEU A 508 9.27 6.37 -24.49
CA LEU A 508 9.98 6.26 -25.77
C LEU A 508 10.34 4.82 -26.11
N GLU A 509 10.63 3.94 -25.16
CA GLU A 509 10.90 2.51 -25.34
C GLU A 509 9.63 1.75 -25.68
N GLN A 510 8.48 2.13 -25.09
CA GLN A 510 7.18 1.60 -25.48
C GLN A 510 6.87 2.01 -26.94
N ALA A 511 6.89 3.32 -27.25
CA ALA A 511 6.69 3.82 -28.61
C ALA A 511 7.75 3.31 -29.61
N SER A 512 8.98 3.03 -29.16
CA SER A 512 10.06 2.47 -29.99
C SER A 512 9.97 0.96 -30.12
N ALA A 513 9.38 0.22 -29.17
CA ALA A 513 9.03 -1.17 -29.37
C ALA A 513 7.91 -1.27 -30.43
N ASP A 514 6.86 -0.44 -30.30
CA ASP A 514 5.77 -0.31 -31.27
C ASP A 514 6.26 0.12 -32.68
N ALA A 515 7.39 0.83 -32.76
CA ALA A 515 8.05 1.21 -34.02
C ALA A 515 9.12 0.23 -34.52
N THR A 516 9.80 -0.52 -33.64
CA THR A 516 10.89 -1.46 -33.99
C THR A 516 10.34 -2.85 -34.34
N LEU A 517 9.20 -3.24 -33.76
CA LEU A 517 8.36 -4.34 -34.26
C LEU A 517 7.97 -4.17 -35.73
N LYS A 518 8.05 -2.94 -36.27
CA LYS A 518 7.81 -2.62 -37.69
C LYS A 518 9.08 -2.65 -38.56
N LYS A 519 10.27 -3.00 -38.04
CA LYS A 519 11.55 -2.82 -38.79
C LYS A 519 12.68 -3.86 -38.67
N SER A 520 12.58 -4.96 -37.92
CA SER A 520 13.59 -6.03 -37.93
C SER A 520 13.01 -7.44 -38.11
N VAL A 521 12.96 -7.90 -39.37
CA VAL A 521 12.85 -9.31 -39.79
C VAL A 521 14.13 -10.05 -39.32
N SER A 522 14.17 -11.33 -38.97
CA SER A 522 13.28 -12.44 -39.35
C SER A 522 13.20 -13.57 -38.32
N SER A 523 11.98 -14.06 -38.06
CA SER A 523 11.73 -15.43 -37.58
C SER A 523 11.41 -16.35 -38.78
N PRO A 524 11.75 -17.65 -38.77
CA PRO A 524 11.37 -18.57 -39.84
C PRO A 524 9.86 -18.82 -39.90
N PHE A 525 9.16 -18.03 -40.72
CA PHE A 525 7.79 -18.21 -41.22
C PHE A 525 6.79 -19.00 -40.34
N MET A 526 5.97 -18.25 -39.60
CA MET A 526 4.53 -18.23 -39.90
C MET A 526 3.96 -16.82 -39.66
N ASN A 527 2.99 -16.42 -40.48
CA ASN A 527 2.46 -15.06 -40.52
C ASN A 527 1.41 -14.81 -39.43
N THR A 528 1.50 -13.64 -38.79
CA THR A 528 0.32 -12.77 -38.61
C THR A 528 0.77 -11.32 -38.66
N SER A 529 0.05 -10.49 -39.43
CA SER A 529 0.22 -9.04 -39.45
C SER A 529 -0.33 -8.43 -38.15
N SER A 530 0.22 -7.27 -37.75
CA SER A 530 -0.49 -6.38 -36.82
C SER A 530 -1.78 -5.94 -37.53
N LYS A 531 -2.91 -6.48 -37.07
CA LYS A 531 -4.22 -6.15 -37.63
C LYS A 531 -4.64 -4.80 -37.08
N THR A 532 -4.95 -3.87 -37.97
CA THR A 532 -5.65 -2.65 -37.62
C THR A 532 -7.13 -2.88 -37.88
N PHE A 533 -7.97 -2.62 -36.88
CA PHE A 533 -9.39 -2.96 -36.92
C PHE A 533 -10.23 -1.70 -37.00
N SER A 534 -11.30 -1.71 -37.78
CA SER A 534 -12.27 -0.61 -37.76
C SER A 534 -13.23 -0.73 -36.57
N VAL A 535 -13.81 0.38 -36.10
CA VAL A 535 -14.88 0.33 -35.07
C VAL A 535 -16.03 -0.59 -35.50
N SER A 536 -16.36 -0.61 -36.80
CA SER A 536 -17.39 -1.47 -37.39
C SER A 536 -17.05 -2.96 -37.34
N GLU A 537 -15.76 -3.29 -37.40
CA GLU A 537 -15.23 -4.66 -37.33
C GLU A 537 -15.17 -5.13 -35.88
N VAL A 538 -14.64 -4.32 -34.94
CA VAL A 538 -14.69 -4.67 -33.51
C VAL A 538 -16.14 -4.88 -33.06
N LYS A 539 -17.10 -4.08 -33.56
CA LYS A 539 -18.53 -4.23 -33.29
C LYS A 539 -19.15 -5.59 -33.67
N SER A 540 -18.55 -6.39 -34.56
CA SER A 540 -19.02 -7.77 -34.82
C SER A 540 -18.52 -8.81 -33.83
N HIS A 541 -17.59 -8.46 -32.94
CA HIS A 541 -17.04 -9.32 -31.90
C HIS A 541 -17.63 -8.96 -30.53
N ASN A 542 -18.93 -9.23 -30.39
CA ASN A 542 -19.77 -8.84 -29.25
C ASN A 542 -20.44 -10.02 -28.51
N SER A 543 -19.86 -11.23 -28.56
CA SER A 543 -20.49 -12.46 -28.08
C SER A 543 -19.56 -13.35 -27.24
N ALA A 544 -20.10 -14.35 -26.54
CA ALA A 544 -19.33 -15.26 -25.67
C ALA A 544 -18.27 -16.10 -26.42
N ASP A 545 -18.46 -16.31 -27.72
CA ASP A 545 -17.52 -17.03 -28.60
C ASP A 545 -16.61 -16.07 -29.40
N SER A 546 -16.83 -14.76 -29.31
CA SER A 546 -15.94 -13.73 -29.87
C SER A 546 -16.21 -12.37 -29.19
N ALA A 547 -15.45 -12.05 -28.16
CA ALA A 547 -15.63 -10.90 -27.28
C ALA A 547 -14.43 -9.95 -27.34
N TRP A 548 -14.50 -8.92 -28.19
CA TRP A 548 -13.43 -7.93 -28.31
C TRP A 548 -13.81 -6.61 -27.63
N ILE A 549 -12.87 -5.95 -26.96
CA ILE A 549 -13.07 -4.63 -26.36
C ILE A 549 -12.01 -3.64 -26.85
N ILE A 550 -12.33 -2.35 -26.84
CA ILE A 550 -11.38 -1.26 -27.09
C ILE A 550 -11.08 -0.57 -25.76
N VAL A 551 -9.79 -0.41 -25.46
CA VAL A 551 -9.30 0.31 -24.28
C VAL A 551 -8.07 1.13 -24.68
N HIS A 552 -8.03 2.42 -24.37
CA HIS A 552 -6.98 3.38 -24.75
C HIS A 552 -6.63 3.34 -26.26
N GLY A 553 -7.62 3.05 -27.13
CA GLY A 553 -7.46 2.96 -28.59
C GLY A 553 -6.86 1.65 -29.12
N HIS A 554 -6.56 0.67 -28.25
CA HIS A 554 -6.09 -0.66 -28.60
C HIS A 554 -7.25 -1.68 -28.56
N VAL A 555 -7.17 -2.73 -29.39
CA VAL A 555 -8.23 -3.75 -29.50
C VAL A 555 -7.75 -5.06 -28.86
N TYR A 556 -8.60 -5.62 -28.00
CA TYR A 556 -8.29 -6.78 -27.17
C TYR A 556 -9.32 -7.90 -27.38
N ASP A 557 -8.87 -9.12 -27.69
CA ASP A 557 -9.71 -10.32 -27.73
C ASP A 557 -9.74 -11.00 -26.36
N CYS A 558 -10.76 -10.68 -25.59
CA CYS A 558 -10.95 -11.22 -24.25
C CYS A 558 -11.71 -12.56 -24.23
N THR A 559 -12.04 -13.16 -25.38
CA THR A 559 -12.87 -14.39 -25.49
C THR A 559 -12.37 -15.52 -24.60
N HIS A 560 -11.05 -15.75 -24.59
CA HIS A 560 -10.44 -16.77 -23.75
C HIS A 560 -10.41 -16.38 -22.26
N PHE A 561 -10.31 -15.08 -21.95
CA PHE A 561 -10.26 -14.57 -20.58
C PHE A 561 -11.62 -14.52 -19.88
N LEU A 562 -12.73 -14.58 -20.61
CA LEU A 562 -14.11 -14.54 -20.06
C LEU A 562 -14.33 -15.50 -18.88
N LYS A 563 -13.65 -16.65 -18.88
CA LYS A 563 -13.78 -17.71 -17.87
C LYS A 563 -12.92 -17.48 -16.62
N ASP A 564 -11.82 -16.74 -16.76
CA ASP A 564 -10.84 -16.47 -15.70
C ASP A 564 -10.96 -15.04 -15.14
N HIS A 565 -11.80 -14.20 -15.75
CA HIS A 565 -12.05 -12.84 -15.30
C HIS A 565 -12.70 -12.81 -13.90
N PRO A 566 -12.12 -12.12 -12.89
CA PRO A 566 -12.63 -12.14 -11.51
C PRO A 566 -14.04 -11.53 -11.32
N GLY A 567 -14.52 -10.70 -12.26
CA GLY A 567 -15.90 -10.22 -12.28
C GLY A 567 -16.88 -11.12 -13.05
N GLY A 568 -16.43 -12.28 -13.54
CA GLY A 568 -17.13 -13.14 -14.48
C GLY A 568 -17.16 -12.62 -15.92
N ALA A 569 -17.55 -13.49 -16.85
CA ALA A 569 -17.61 -13.23 -18.29
C ALA A 569 -18.46 -12.00 -18.64
N ASP A 570 -19.65 -11.89 -18.06
CA ASP A 570 -20.63 -10.83 -18.31
C ASP A 570 -20.07 -9.42 -18.07
N SER A 571 -19.10 -9.26 -17.16
CA SER A 571 -18.43 -7.97 -16.90
C SER A 571 -17.49 -7.52 -18.02
N ILE A 572 -17.07 -8.43 -18.91
CA ILE A 572 -16.35 -8.11 -20.15
C ILE A 572 -17.33 -8.06 -21.32
N LEU A 573 -18.21 -9.06 -21.44
CA LEU A 573 -19.20 -9.16 -22.52
C LEU A 573 -20.12 -7.94 -22.60
N ILE A 574 -20.42 -7.30 -21.47
CA ILE A 574 -21.15 -6.04 -21.46
C ILE A 574 -20.51 -4.98 -22.35
N ASN A 575 -19.19 -4.91 -22.45
CA ASN A 575 -18.48 -3.93 -23.28
C ASN A 575 -18.01 -4.50 -24.63
N ALA A 576 -18.34 -5.74 -24.96
CA ALA A 576 -17.85 -6.39 -26.17
C ALA A 576 -18.42 -5.70 -27.44
N GLY A 577 -17.54 -5.43 -28.39
CA GLY A 577 -17.79 -4.61 -29.57
C GLY A 577 -17.69 -3.09 -29.35
N THR A 578 -17.24 -2.61 -28.19
CA THR A 578 -17.23 -1.17 -27.84
C THR A 578 -15.92 -0.69 -27.22
N ASP A 579 -15.74 0.64 -27.16
CA ASP A 579 -14.74 1.27 -26.30
C ASP A 579 -15.30 1.46 -24.89
N CYS A 580 -14.55 0.99 -23.91
CA CYS A 580 -14.87 1.04 -22.50
C CYS A 580 -13.70 1.57 -21.65
N THR A 581 -12.84 2.40 -22.25
CA THR A 581 -11.66 2.98 -21.60
C THR A 581 -11.98 3.61 -20.25
N GLU A 582 -13.07 4.40 -20.16
CA GLU A 582 -13.48 5.07 -18.92
C GLU A 582 -13.99 4.08 -17.86
N GLU A 583 -14.88 3.15 -18.21
CA GLU A 583 -15.36 2.14 -17.26
C GLU A 583 -14.24 1.19 -16.82
N PHE A 584 -13.32 0.84 -17.72
CA PHE A 584 -12.18 -0.01 -17.41
C PHE A 584 -11.29 0.66 -16.36
N ASP A 585 -10.89 1.92 -16.59
CA ASP A 585 -10.06 2.70 -15.68
C ASP A 585 -10.76 3.03 -14.34
N ALA A 586 -12.09 3.12 -14.31
CA ALA A 586 -12.87 3.41 -13.10
C ALA A 586 -12.99 2.23 -12.12
N ILE A 587 -12.85 0.98 -12.58
CA ILE A 587 -13.04 -0.23 -11.75
C ILE A 587 -11.82 -1.15 -11.68
N HIS A 588 -10.85 -1.06 -12.60
CA HIS A 588 -9.70 -1.97 -12.68
C HIS A 588 -8.40 -1.35 -12.18
N SER A 589 -7.72 -2.07 -11.27
CA SER A 589 -6.37 -1.72 -10.79
C SER A 589 -5.29 -1.89 -11.86
N ASP A 590 -4.12 -1.27 -11.66
CA ASP A 590 -2.95 -1.37 -12.55
C ASP A 590 -2.44 -2.80 -12.77
N LYS A 591 -2.82 -3.78 -11.93
CA LYS A 591 -2.57 -5.21 -12.18
C LYS A 591 -3.46 -5.74 -13.30
N ALA A 592 -4.74 -5.37 -13.30
CA ALA A 592 -5.68 -5.78 -14.35
C ALA A 592 -5.38 -5.09 -15.69
N LYS A 593 -4.93 -3.82 -15.68
CA LYS A 593 -4.46 -3.15 -16.91
C LYS A 593 -3.30 -3.90 -17.60
N LYS A 594 -2.37 -4.48 -16.82
CA LYS A 594 -1.27 -5.32 -17.32
C LYS A 594 -1.69 -6.74 -17.72
N LEU A 595 -2.84 -7.21 -17.25
CA LEU A 595 -3.41 -8.50 -17.63
C LEU A 595 -4.17 -8.37 -18.96
N LEU A 596 -4.89 -7.26 -19.16
CA LEU A 596 -5.57 -6.94 -20.42
C LEU A 596 -4.60 -6.96 -21.62
N GLU A 597 -3.38 -6.44 -21.45
CA GLU A 597 -2.38 -6.39 -22.53
C GLU A 597 -2.00 -7.76 -23.12
N GLN A 598 -2.20 -8.85 -22.37
CA GLN A 598 -1.98 -10.22 -22.86
C GLN A 598 -3.02 -10.67 -23.91
N TYR A 599 -4.12 -9.92 -24.03
CA TYR A 599 -5.24 -10.18 -24.93
C TYR A 599 -5.25 -9.22 -26.13
N ARG A 600 -4.24 -8.35 -26.29
CA ARG A 600 -4.20 -7.38 -27.40
C ARG A 600 -4.05 -8.09 -28.74
N ILE A 601 -4.96 -7.80 -29.67
CA ILE A 601 -4.94 -8.34 -31.04
C ILE A 601 -4.57 -7.28 -32.09
N GLY A 602 -4.64 -5.99 -31.75
CA GLY A 602 -4.38 -4.93 -32.71
C GLY A 602 -4.64 -3.51 -32.20
N GLU A 603 -4.78 -2.60 -33.16
CA GLU A 603 -4.99 -1.16 -32.93
C GLU A 603 -6.25 -0.69 -33.69
N LEU A 604 -6.95 0.30 -33.14
CA LEU A 604 -8.14 0.86 -33.79
C LEU A 604 -7.74 1.80 -34.93
N ILE A 605 -8.38 1.67 -36.09
CA ILE A 605 -8.16 2.56 -37.24
C ILE A 605 -8.74 3.96 -36.94
N THR A 606 -7.86 4.90 -36.60
CA THR A 606 -8.19 6.31 -36.34
C THR A 606 -8.12 7.18 -37.59
N THR A 607 -9.08 6.99 -38.52
CA THR A 607 -9.26 7.92 -39.65
C THR A 607 -9.88 9.24 -39.20
N GLY A 608 -9.02 10.18 -38.78
CA GLY A 608 -9.27 11.62 -38.88
C GLY A 608 -10.36 12.22 -37.96
N TYR A 609 -10.08 12.32 -36.66
CA TYR A 609 -10.71 13.32 -35.79
C TYR A 609 -9.70 14.43 -35.47
N ASN A 610 -9.60 15.43 -36.35
CA ASN A 610 -8.86 16.66 -36.05
C ASN A 610 -9.68 17.51 -35.07
N SER A 611 -9.17 17.70 -33.85
CA SER A 611 -9.71 18.61 -32.86
C SER A 611 -9.12 20.02 -32.97
N ASP A 612 -9.39 20.70 -34.10
CA ASP A 612 -8.99 22.09 -34.30
C ASP A 612 -9.82 23.04 -33.41
N SER A 613 -9.27 23.39 -32.25
CA SER A 613 -9.85 24.35 -31.30
C SER A 613 -8.87 25.49 -30.96
N SER A 614 -8.64 26.39 -31.93
CA SER A 614 -8.01 27.69 -31.68
C SER A 614 -8.85 28.84 -32.25
N SER A 615 -8.77 30.01 -31.63
CA SER A 615 -9.75 31.08 -31.77
C SER A 615 -9.47 32.07 -32.90
N GLY A 616 -10.53 32.50 -33.59
CA GLY A 616 -10.48 33.61 -34.55
C GLY A 616 -11.81 34.36 -34.57
N SER A 617 -11.77 35.67 -34.32
CA SER A 617 -12.94 36.53 -34.24
C SER A 617 -12.86 37.70 -35.22
N SER A 618 -13.70 37.72 -36.25
CA SER A 618 -14.11 38.97 -36.92
C SER A 618 -15.31 38.76 -37.85
N SER A 619 -16.29 39.65 -37.69
CA SER A 619 -17.54 39.78 -38.44
C SER A 619 -17.42 40.07 -39.95
N SER A 620 -18.37 39.56 -40.74
CA SER A 620 -19.22 40.40 -41.64
C SER A 620 -20.44 39.65 -42.23
N ASP A 621 -21.53 40.42 -42.38
CA ASP A 621 -22.85 40.22 -43.05
C ASP A 621 -23.22 38.97 -43.89
N GLY A 622 -24.53 38.67 -43.88
CA GLY A 622 -25.27 38.62 -45.17
C GLY A 622 -26.20 37.43 -45.50
N LEU A 623 -27.40 37.36 -44.87
CA LEU A 623 -28.71 36.96 -45.44
C LEU A 623 -28.77 35.81 -46.51
N VAL A 624 -29.56 34.72 -46.35
CA VAL A 624 -31.03 34.68 -46.59
C VAL A 624 -31.64 33.32 -46.17
N LYS A 625 -32.80 33.36 -45.49
CA LYS A 625 -33.90 32.34 -45.36
C LYS A 625 -33.54 30.83 -45.24
N GLY A 626 -33.43 30.38 -44.00
CA GLY A 626 -34.46 29.56 -43.32
C GLY A 626 -35.06 28.31 -44.00
N VAL A 627 -34.66 27.14 -43.47
CA VAL A 627 -35.46 25.90 -43.43
C VAL A 627 -35.60 25.50 -41.95
N GLN A 628 -36.76 24.94 -41.56
CA GLN A 628 -37.02 24.50 -40.18
C GLN A 628 -36.14 23.30 -39.79
N PRO A 629 -35.74 23.14 -38.51
CA PRO A 629 -35.13 21.91 -38.05
C PRO A 629 -36.09 20.74 -38.25
N ILE A 630 -35.62 19.66 -38.88
CA ILE A 630 -36.37 18.42 -38.97
C ILE A 630 -36.50 17.86 -37.54
N LYS A 631 -37.74 17.69 -37.07
CA LYS A 631 -38.01 16.79 -35.95
C LYS A 631 -37.72 15.38 -36.43
N GLU A 632 -36.56 14.83 -36.09
CA GLU A 632 -36.36 13.39 -36.24
C GLU A 632 -37.39 12.67 -35.38
N ALA A 633 -38.08 11.71 -36.00
CA ALA A 633 -39.24 11.09 -35.39
C ALA A 633 -38.82 10.13 -34.27
N VAL A 634 -39.65 10.04 -33.23
CA VAL A 634 -39.56 9.00 -32.22
C VAL A 634 -39.74 7.65 -32.93
N GLY A 635 -38.64 6.91 -33.09
CA GLY A 635 -38.69 5.51 -33.50
C GLY A 635 -39.50 4.68 -32.50
N PRO A 636 -40.08 3.54 -32.91
CA PRO A 636 -41.00 2.78 -32.07
C PRO A 636 -40.37 2.45 -30.71
N ALA A 637 -41.11 2.71 -29.63
CA ALA A 637 -40.66 2.50 -28.27
C ALA A 637 -40.17 1.05 -28.08
N ARG A 638 -38.89 0.90 -27.73
CA ARG A 638 -38.26 -0.40 -27.53
C ARG A 638 -38.78 -0.97 -26.21
N ARG A 639 -39.26 -2.22 -26.20
CA ARG A 639 -39.88 -2.87 -25.03
C ARG A 639 -38.97 -3.07 -23.81
N VAL A 640 -37.66 -2.92 -23.96
CA VAL A 640 -36.67 -3.24 -22.90
C VAL A 640 -35.64 -2.12 -22.79
N ALA A 641 -35.36 -1.70 -21.56
CA ALA A 641 -34.49 -0.58 -21.26
C ALA A 641 -33.00 -0.96 -21.22
N LEU A 642 -32.58 -1.85 -20.31
CA LEU A 642 -31.18 -2.30 -20.21
C LEU A 642 -30.77 -3.05 -21.47
N ARG A 643 -29.59 -2.74 -21.99
CA ARG A 643 -28.91 -3.46 -23.06
C ARG A 643 -27.42 -3.54 -22.72
N PRO A 644 -26.76 -4.69 -22.90
CA PRO A 644 -25.33 -4.82 -22.64
C PRO A 644 -24.52 -3.69 -23.29
N GLY A 645 -23.75 -2.98 -22.48
CA GLY A 645 -22.82 -1.93 -22.89
C GLY A 645 -23.39 -0.53 -22.79
N GLU A 646 -24.69 -0.39 -23.04
CA GLU A 646 -25.35 0.90 -23.03
C GLU A 646 -25.64 1.38 -21.60
N LYS A 647 -25.33 2.66 -21.36
CA LYS A 647 -25.85 3.39 -20.21
C LYS A 647 -27.24 3.92 -20.57
N ILE A 648 -28.22 3.68 -19.72
CA ILE A 648 -29.53 4.33 -19.79
C ILE A 648 -29.65 5.40 -18.70
N GLN A 649 -30.39 6.47 -19.01
CA GLN A 649 -30.69 7.53 -18.05
C GLN A 649 -32.02 7.21 -17.35
N CYS A 650 -31.98 7.01 -16.03
CA CYS A 650 -33.14 6.68 -15.23
C CYS A 650 -33.41 7.78 -14.19
N LYS A 651 -34.69 8.13 -13.99
CA LYS A 651 -35.10 9.28 -13.19
C LYS A 651 -35.57 8.85 -11.80
N LEU A 652 -35.06 9.47 -10.74
CA LEU A 652 -35.48 9.20 -9.36
C LEU A 652 -36.92 9.68 -9.12
N VAL A 653 -37.87 8.74 -8.94
CA VAL A 653 -39.31 9.01 -8.78
C VAL A 653 -39.74 9.00 -7.31
N SER A 654 -39.21 8.09 -6.49
CA SER A 654 -39.46 8.08 -5.04
C SER A 654 -38.24 7.60 -4.25
N LYS A 655 -38.12 8.10 -3.01
CA LYS A 655 -37.12 7.68 -2.01
C LYS A 655 -37.86 7.43 -0.69
N THR A 656 -38.15 6.16 -0.39
CA THR A 656 -38.92 5.74 0.78
C THR A 656 -38.00 5.22 1.87
N SER A 657 -38.17 5.64 3.12
CA SER A 657 -37.40 5.11 4.26
C SER A 657 -38.04 3.84 4.80
N ILE A 658 -37.27 2.75 4.93
CA ILE A 658 -37.75 1.46 5.46
C ILE A 658 -37.02 0.98 6.72
N SER A 659 -35.85 1.53 7.01
CA SER A 659 -35.21 1.46 8.34
C SER A 659 -34.38 2.73 8.54
N HIS A 660 -33.85 2.95 9.74
CA HIS A 660 -33.06 4.13 10.10
C HIS A 660 -32.03 4.52 9.03
N ASP A 661 -31.27 3.54 8.54
CA ASP A 661 -30.24 3.72 7.52
C ASP A 661 -30.49 2.96 6.20
N VAL A 662 -31.74 2.61 5.88
CA VAL A 662 -32.10 1.93 4.60
C VAL A 662 -33.24 2.65 3.86
N ARG A 663 -33.11 2.75 2.53
CA ARG A 663 -34.11 3.33 1.63
C ARG A 663 -34.50 2.36 0.53
N ILE A 664 -35.73 2.51 0.02
CA ILE A 664 -36.12 2.08 -1.33
C ILE A 664 -36.00 3.29 -2.25
N PHE A 665 -35.23 3.17 -3.33
CA PHE A 665 -35.17 4.14 -4.42
C PHE A 665 -35.92 3.60 -5.64
N ARG A 666 -36.94 4.31 -6.10
CA ARG A 666 -37.64 4.02 -7.36
C ARG A 666 -37.05 4.84 -8.49
N PHE A 667 -36.61 4.18 -9.54
CA PHE A 667 -36.12 4.81 -10.76
C PHE A 667 -37.07 4.51 -11.93
N ALA A 668 -37.59 5.55 -12.57
CA ALA A 668 -38.29 5.40 -13.85
C ALA A 668 -37.31 5.09 -14.97
N LEU A 669 -37.74 4.22 -15.87
CA LEU A 669 -37.05 3.87 -17.11
C LEU A 669 -37.20 5.00 -18.16
N PRO A 670 -36.42 4.98 -19.26
CA PRO A 670 -36.52 5.98 -20.33
C PRO A 670 -37.89 6.08 -21.02
N SER A 671 -38.74 5.06 -20.91
CA SER A 671 -40.13 5.06 -21.39
C SER A 671 -41.04 4.35 -20.39
N GLU A 672 -42.29 4.82 -20.28
CA GLU A 672 -43.28 4.28 -19.32
C GLU A 672 -43.81 2.88 -19.71
N ASP A 673 -43.58 2.44 -20.95
CA ASP A 673 -43.97 1.11 -21.49
C ASP A 673 -42.83 0.08 -21.51
N GLN A 674 -41.65 0.41 -20.94
CA GLN A 674 -40.47 -0.45 -20.94
C GLN A 674 -40.42 -1.44 -19.77
N LEU A 675 -39.89 -2.63 -20.02
CA LEU A 675 -39.35 -3.52 -18.99
C LEU A 675 -37.89 -3.16 -18.68
N LEU A 676 -37.44 -3.43 -17.45
CA LEU A 676 -36.04 -3.20 -17.07
C LEU A 676 -35.07 -4.01 -17.94
N GLY A 677 -35.34 -5.31 -18.17
CA GLY A 677 -34.46 -6.19 -18.96
C GLY A 677 -33.33 -6.86 -18.19
N LEU A 678 -33.45 -7.00 -16.87
CA LEU A 678 -32.46 -7.65 -16.01
C LEU A 678 -32.86 -9.12 -15.78
N PRO A 679 -32.03 -10.11 -16.19
CA PRO A 679 -32.25 -11.51 -15.83
C PRO A 679 -32.19 -11.73 -14.32
N VAL A 680 -32.92 -12.72 -13.83
CA VAL A 680 -33.02 -13.01 -12.39
C VAL A 680 -31.68 -13.52 -11.86
N GLY A 681 -31.20 -12.99 -10.72
CA GLY A 681 -29.88 -13.27 -10.16
C GLY A 681 -28.79 -12.28 -10.63
N LYS A 682 -29.03 -11.53 -11.71
CA LYS A 682 -28.12 -10.49 -12.21
C LYS A 682 -28.37 -9.13 -11.53
N HIS A 683 -27.39 -8.25 -11.61
CA HIS A 683 -27.39 -6.91 -11.02
C HIS A 683 -27.19 -5.82 -12.09
N LEU A 684 -27.31 -4.56 -11.68
CA LEU A 684 -26.99 -3.37 -12.48
C LEU A 684 -25.93 -2.50 -11.78
N PHE A 685 -25.18 -1.73 -12.55
CA PHE A 685 -24.36 -0.63 -12.02
C PHE A 685 -25.20 0.65 -11.99
N LEU A 686 -25.17 1.35 -10.86
CA LEU A 686 -25.44 2.79 -10.80
C LEU A 686 -24.11 3.53 -11.03
N CYS A 687 -24.15 4.54 -11.90
CA CYS A 687 -22.99 5.32 -12.33
C CYS A 687 -23.23 6.81 -12.03
N ALA A 688 -22.30 7.44 -11.32
CA ALA A 688 -22.36 8.87 -10.99
C ALA A 688 -20.96 9.49 -10.92
N THR A 689 -20.79 10.69 -11.47
CA THR A 689 -19.57 11.49 -11.27
C THR A 689 -19.74 12.34 -10.01
N ILE A 690 -18.95 12.02 -8.97
CA ILE A 690 -19.00 12.65 -7.64
C ILE A 690 -17.63 13.27 -7.39
N ASP A 691 -17.58 14.55 -7.03
CA ASP A 691 -16.34 15.33 -6.82
C ASP A 691 -15.31 15.19 -7.97
N GLY A 692 -15.82 15.21 -9.22
CA GLY A 692 -15.02 15.04 -10.44
C GLY A 692 -14.50 13.63 -10.70
N LYS A 693 -15.02 12.60 -10.01
CA LYS A 693 -14.58 11.21 -10.15
C LYS A 693 -15.76 10.28 -10.44
N LEU A 694 -15.62 9.43 -11.45
CA LEU A 694 -16.62 8.41 -11.77
C LEU A 694 -16.69 7.38 -10.62
N CYS A 695 -17.90 7.20 -10.08
CA CYS A 695 -18.22 6.21 -9.06
C CYS A 695 -19.26 5.25 -9.62
N MET A 696 -18.91 3.96 -9.68
CA MET A 696 -19.81 2.88 -10.11
C MET A 696 -20.03 1.90 -8.96
N ARG A 697 -21.28 1.49 -8.70
CA ARG A 697 -21.62 0.50 -7.66
C ARG A 697 -22.74 -0.43 -8.10
N ALA A 698 -22.59 -1.72 -7.81
CA ALA A 698 -23.53 -2.77 -8.19
C ALA A 698 -24.69 -2.86 -7.20
N TYR A 699 -25.90 -3.05 -7.72
CA TYR A 699 -27.13 -3.26 -6.95
C TYR A 699 -28.07 -4.22 -7.69
N THR A 700 -28.71 -5.14 -6.96
CA THR A 700 -29.81 -5.97 -7.49
C THR A 700 -31.16 -5.33 -7.14
N PRO A 701 -32.06 -5.10 -8.11
CA PRO A 701 -33.43 -4.65 -7.87
C PRO A 701 -34.31 -5.67 -7.17
N ILE A 702 -35.31 -5.17 -6.44
CA ILE A 702 -36.39 -5.95 -5.82
C ILE A 702 -37.68 -5.94 -6.65
N SER A 703 -37.76 -5.09 -7.67
CA SER A 703 -38.80 -5.13 -8.69
C SER A 703 -38.59 -6.32 -9.63
N GLY A 704 -39.63 -7.12 -9.85
CA GLY A 704 -39.57 -8.31 -10.70
C GLY A 704 -39.31 -8.01 -12.18
N PRO A 705 -38.90 -9.03 -12.98
CA PRO A 705 -38.45 -8.84 -14.36
C PRO A 705 -39.52 -8.24 -15.29
N ASP A 706 -40.81 -8.49 -15.01
CA ASP A 706 -41.95 -7.95 -15.77
C ASP A 706 -42.45 -6.58 -15.24
N THR A 707 -41.68 -5.89 -14.40
CA THR A 707 -42.05 -4.55 -13.93
C THR A 707 -41.93 -3.54 -15.07
N ILE A 708 -43.06 -2.90 -15.41
CA ILE A 708 -43.16 -1.92 -16.50
C ILE A 708 -42.92 -0.50 -15.96
N GLY A 709 -42.14 0.30 -16.70
CA GLY A 709 -41.93 1.73 -16.48
C GLY A 709 -40.92 2.11 -15.37
N TYR A 710 -40.62 1.21 -14.43
CA TYR A 710 -39.71 1.51 -13.32
C TYR A 710 -38.98 0.28 -12.77
N PHE A 711 -37.99 0.51 -11.91
CA PHE A 711 -37.40 -0.49 -11.03
C PHE A 711 -37.11 0.08 -9.63
N ASP A 712 -37.06 -0.80 -8.62
CA ASP A 712 -36.87 -0.45 -7.21
C ASP A 712 -35.59 -1.06 -6.63
N LEU A 713 -34.77 -0.25 -5.97
CA LEU A 713 -33.53 -0.67 -5.29
C LEU A 713 -33.62 -0.47 -3.77
N VAL A 714 -33.35 -1.52 -3.00
CA VAL A 714 -33.14 -1.44 -1.54
C VAL A 714 -31.66 -1.15 -1.26
N ILE A 715 -31.36 -0.01 -0.64
CA ILE A 715 -29.98 0.49 -0.45
C ILE A 715 -29.76 0.97 0.98
N LYS A 716 -28.67 0.48 1.61
CA LYS A 716 -28.20 0.96 2.92
C LYS A 716 -27.39 2.25 2.75
N ILE A 717 -27.87 3.31 3.39
CA ILE A 717 -27.19 4.60 3.45
C ILE A 717 -26.14 4.53 4.54
N TYR A 718 -24.88 4.48 4.14
CA TYR A 718 -23.78 4.58 5.09
C TYR A 718 -23.60 6.06 5.40
N PHE A 719 -24.28 6.54 6.44
CA PHE A 719 -24.19 7.93 6.88
C PHE A 719 -22.83 8.26 7.48
N MET A 720 -22.33 9.47 7.18
CA MET A 720 -21.16 10.07 7.83
C MET A 720 -21.34 10.07 9.36
N ASN A 721 -20.25 9.80 10.06
CA ASN A 721 -20.14 9.68 11.52
C ASN A 721 -20.95 8.56 12.19
N VAL A 722 -21.72 7.73 11.46
CA VAL A 722 -22.49 6.62 12.05
C VAL A 722 -21.68 5.32 12.12
N HIS A 723 -20.96 4.94 11.06
CA HIS A 723 -20.26 3.64 11.03
C HIS A 723 -18.77 3.77 11.41
N PRO A 724 -18.28 3.16 12.50
CA PRO A 724 -16.94 3.43 13.05
C PRO A 724 -15.78 2.98 12.14
N LYS A 725 -16.01 2.06 11.20
CA LYS A 725 -15.00 1.66 10.18
C LYS A 725 -15.11 2.45 8.87
N ILE A 726 -16.16 3.26 8.70
CA ILE A 726 -16.42 4.07 7.50
C ILE A 726 -16.94 5.45 7.96
N PRO A 727 -16.11 6.26 8.66
CA PRO A 727 -16.58 7.48 9.32
C PRO A 727 -17.05 8.56 8.33
N GLN A 728 -16.58 8.52 7.07
CA GLN A 728 -17.04 9.40 5.99
C GLN A 728 -18.37 8.98 5.37
N GLY A 729 -18.93 7.85 5.78
CA GLY A 729 -20.06 7.23 5.09
C GLY A 729 -19.71 6.66 3.72
N GLY A 730 -20.72 6.26 2.97
CA GLY A 730 -20.59 5.67 1.63
C GLY A 730 -20.75 6.73 0.55
N LEU A 731 -19.76 6.87 -0.34
CA LEU A 731 -19.75 7.91 -1.39
C LEU A 731 -21.00 7.87 -2.27
N MET A 732 -21.26 6.73 -2.92
CA MET A 732 -22.46 6.53 -3.74
C MET A 732 -23.75 6.61 -2.90
N THR A 733 -23.82 6.02 -1.71
CA THR A 733 -25.10 5.92 -1.00
C THR A 733 -25.50 7.21 -0.31
N GLN A 734 -24.55 8.07 0.07
CA GLN A 734 -24.85 9.45 0.49
C GLN A 734 -25.16 10.36 -0.70
N TYR A 735 -24.50 10.18 -1.85
CA TYR A 735 -24.88 10.88 -3.08
C TYR A 735 -26.34 10.58 -3.43
N LEU A 736 -26.74 9.30 -3.45
CA LEU A 736 -28.12 8.87 -3.66
C LEU A 736 -29.10 9.46 -2.62
N GLU A 737 -28.75 9.45 -1.33
CA GLU A 737 -29.58 10.10 -0.29
C GLU A 737 -29.70 11.63 -0.53
N SER A 738 -28.65 12.29 -1.03
CA SER A 738 -28.64 13.72 -1.33
C SER A 738 -29.38 14.12 -2.61
N LEU A 739 -29.68 13.17 -3.51
CA LEU A 739 -30.31 13.47 -4.80
C LEU A 739 -31.72 14.09 -4.61
N PRO A 740 -31.99 15.26 -5.22
CA PRO A 740 -33.34 15.79 -5.36
C PRO A 740 -34.28 14.84 -6.10
N MET A 741 -35.57 14.95 -5.80
CA MET A 741 -36.59 14.21 -6.54
C MET A 741 -36.62 14.66 -8.00
N GLY A 742 -36.64 13.70 -8.92
CA GLY A 742 -36.57 13.95 -10.36
C GLY A 742 -35.15 14.10 -10.91
N SER A 743 -34.09 13.98 -10.11
CA SER A 743 -32.72 13.84 -10.63
C SER A 743 -32.56 12.60 -11.51
N VAL A 744 -31.68 12.71 -12.51
CA VAL A 744 -31.34 11.63 -13.44
C VAL A 744 -30.03 10.97 -13.03
N LEU A 745 -29.95 9.65 -13.17
CA LEU A 745 -28.79 8.83 -12.85
C LEU A 745 -28.48 7.90 -14.03
N GLU A 746 -27.20 7.66 -14.30
CA GLU A 746 -26.79 6.68 -15.31
C GLU A 746 -26.84 5.26 -14.73
N VAL A 747 -27.39 4.32 -15.51
CA VAL A 747 -27.57 2.92 -15.14
C VAL A 747 -27.03 2.03 -16.26
N LYS A 748 -26.19 1.03 -15.94
CA LYS A 748 -25.58 0.11 -16.93
C LYS A 748 -25.77 -1.35 -16.50
N GLY A 749 -26.13 -2.22 -17.44
CA GLY A 749 -26.44 -3.63 -17.18
C GLY A 749 -27.12 -4.31 -18.38
N PRO A 750 -27.51 -5.59 -18.27
CA PRO A 750 -27.38 -6.48 -17.10
C PRO A 750 -25.93 -6.94 -16.84
N LEU A 751 -25.64 -7.31 -15.58
CA LEU A 751 -24.30 -7.72 -15.10
C LEU A 751 -24.38 -8.90 -14.13
N GLY A 752 -23.30 -9.68 -14.03
CA GLY A 752 -23.17 -10.77 -13.05
C GLY A 752 -23.31 -12.15 -13.68
N HIS A 753 -22.61 -13.12 -13.07
CA HIS A 753 -22.35 -14.44 -13.65
C HIS A 753 -23.33 -15.53 -13.20
N ILE A 754 -24.35 -15.19 -12.40
CA ILE A 754 -25.40 -16.08 -11.91
C ILE A 754 -26.71 -15.63 -12.54
N GLU A 755 -27.40 -16.56 -13.20
CA GLU A 755 -28.74 -16.36 -13.73
C GLU A 755 -29.65 -17.50 -13.24
N TYR A 756 -30.77 -17.18 -12.62
CA TYR A 756 -31.85 -18.14 -12.39
C TYR A 756 -32.73 -18.19 -13.64
N THR A 757 -32.88 -19.36 -14.25
CA THR A 757 -33.60 -19.50 -15.52
C THR A 757 -35.03 -19.97 -15.29
N VAL A 758 -35.22 -21.22 -14.83
CA VAL A 758 -36.55 -21.82 -14.60
C VAL A 758 -36.44 -23.13 -13.80
N ARG A 759 -37.35 -23.38 -12.85
CA ARG A 759 -37.63 -24.70 -12.24
C ARG A 759 -36.40 -25.45 -11.71
N GLY A 760 -35.62 -24.79 -10.86
CA GLY A 760 -34.38 -25.27 -10.27
C GLY A 760 -33.13 -25.04 -11.14
N GLY A 761 -33.30 -24.57 -12.37
CA GLY A 761 -32.23 -24.29 -13.33
C GLY A 761 -31.51 -22.96 -13.07
N PHE A 762 -30.18 -23.02 -13.10
CA PHE A 762 -29.28 -21.87 -13.05
C PHE A 762 -28.32 -21.91 -14.24
N LEU A 763 -27.89 -20.74 -14.72
CA LEU A 763 -26.66 -20.59 -15.49
C LEU A 763 -25.62 -19.89 -14.59
N VAL A 764 -24.49 -20.56 -14.38
CA VAL A 764 -23.39 -20.07 -13.53
C VAL A 764 -22.11 -20.04 -14.37
N HIS A 765 -21.63 -18.83 -14.69
CA HIS A 765 -20.64 -18.58 -15.76
C HIS A 765 -21.06 -19.24 -17.11
N GLY A 766 -22.35 -19.17 -17.43
CA GLY A 766 -22.95 -19.80 -18.62
C GLY A 766 -23.06 -21.33 -18.57
N LYS A 767 -22.55 -22.00 -17.53
CA LYS A 767 -22.71 -23.45 -17.34
C LYS A 767 -24.06 -23.75 -16.69
N PRO A 768 -24.85 -24.73 -17.18
CA PRO A 768 -26.07 -25.15 -16.50
C PRO A 768 -25.73 -25.81 -15.16
N LYS A 769 -26.39 -25.34 -14.10
CA LYS A 769 -26.47 -25.99 -12.78
C LYS A 769 -27.94 -26.19 -12.41
N PHE A 770 -28.21 -27.15 -11.53
CA PHE A 770 -29.57 -27.51 -11.15
C PHE A 770 -29.65 -27.78 -9.65
N ALA A 771 -30.71 -27.31 -9.01
CA ALA A 771 -31.01 -27.58 -7.61
C ALA A 771 -32.50 -27.81 -7.41
N LYS A 772 -32.86 -28.81 -6.59
CA LYS A 772 -34.23 -28.93 -6.05
C LYS A 772 -34.37 -28.17 -4.72
N ARG A 773 -33.25 -27.88 -4.05
CA ARG A 773 -33.22 -27.22 -2.74
C ARG A 773 -32.16 -26.13 -2.69
N LEU A 774 -32.48 -24.97 -2.13
CA LEU A 774 -31.59 -23.81 -2.06
C LEU A 774 -31.37 -23.39 -0.60
N ALA A 775 -30.12 -23.38 -0.15
CA ALA A 775 -29.71 -22.84 1.14
C ALA A 775 -29.33 -21.36 0.97
N MET A 776 -30.21 -20.46 1.37
CA MET A 776 -30.14 -19.03 1.09
C MET A 776 -29.66 -18.27 2.33
N LEU A 777 -28.51 -17.59 2.25
CA LEU A 777 -27.78 -17.06 3.40
C LEU A 777 -27.50 -15.56 3.22
N ALA A 778 -28.38 -14.74 3.80
CA ALA A 778 -28.39 -13.29 3.58
C ALA A 778 -27.93 -12.50 4.82
N GLY A 779 -27.28 -11.35 4.60
CA GLY A 779 -26.88 -10.42 5.66
C GLY A 779 -27.23 -8.96 5.35
N GLY A 780 -28.14 -8.35 6.11
CA GLY A 780 -28.59 -6.97 5.89
C GLY A 780 -29.15 -6.75 4.47
N THR A 781 -28.62 -5.78 3.72
CA THR A 781 -29.02 -5.57 2.31
C THR A 781 -28.55 -6.65 1.34
N GLY A 782 -27.76 -7.64 1.78
CA GLY A 782 -27.45 -8.83 0.99
C GLY A 782 -28.67 -9.72 0.68
N ILE A 783 -29.84 -9.39 1.21
CA ILE A 783 -31.10 -10.05 0.84
C ILE A 783 -31.51 -9.83 -0.62
N THR A 784 -31.09 -8.76 -1.30
CA THR A 784 -31.71 -8.38 -2.59
C THR A 784 -31.52 -9.38 -3.75
N PRO A 785 -30.35 -10.04 -3.97
CA PRO A 785 -30.22 -11.04 -5.03
C PRO A 785 -30.99 -12.32 -4.71
N VAL A 786 -30.98 -12.71 -3.44
CA VAL A 786 -31.71 -13.87 -2.91
C VAL A 786 -33.23 -13.66 -3.06
N TYR A 787 -33.71 -12.48 -2.69
CA TYR A 787 -35.11 -12.06 -2.82
C TYR A 787 -35.60 -12.07 -4.27
N GLN A 788 -34.79 -11.57 -5.22
CA GLN A 788 -35.14 -11.59 -6.64
C GLN A 788 -35.33 -13.03 -7.17
N ILE A 789 -34.50 -13.97 -6.70
CA ILE A 789 -34.60 -15.40 -7.05
C ILE A 789 -35.82 -16.06 -6.39
N MET A 790 -36.10 -15.77 -5.10
CA MET A 790 -37.32 -16.25 -4.43
C MET A 790 -38.58 -15.76 -5.14
N GLN A 791 -38.64 -14.47 -5.50
CA GLN A 791 -39.77 -13.87 -6.21
C GLN A 791 -40.04 -14.54 -7.58
N ALA A 792 -38.99 -14.96 -8.29
CA ALA A 792 -39.12 -15.69 -9.55
C ALA A 792 -39.63 -17.13 -9.32
N ILE A 793 -39.07 -17.86 -8.37
CA ILE A 793 -39.46 -19.25 -8.03
C ILE A 793 -40.92 -19.31 -7.58
N LEU A 794 -41.34 -18.41 -6.69
CA LEU A 794 -42.69 -18.47 -6.15
C LEU A 794 -43.76 -18.16 -7.21
N ARG A 795 -43.42 -17.32 -8.20
CA ARG A 795 -44.32 -16.82 -9.24
C ARG A 795 -44.57 -17.79 -10.40
N ASP A 796 -43.70 -18.77 -10.63
CA ASP A 796 -44.07 -19.95 -11.43
C ASP A 796 -44.68 -21.02 -10.50
N PRO A 797 -46.00 -21.33 -10.60
CA PRO A 797 -46.61 -22.36 -9.76
C PRO A 797 -46.06 -23.76 -10.04
N GLU A 798 -45.43 -23.98 -11.20
CA GLU A 798 -44.81 -25.24 -11.58
C GLU A 798 -43.36 -25.39 -11.08
N ASP A 799 -42.79 -24.33 -10.52
CA ASP A 799 -41.49 -24.38 -9.86
C ASP A 799 -41.61 -25.02 -8.48
N LYS A 800 -41.05 -26.23 -8.34
CA LYS A 800 -41.06 -27.01 -7.10
C LYS A 800 -39.74 -26.90 -6.33
N THR A 801 -38.92 -25.88 -6.62
CA THR A 801 -37.67 -25.60 -5.90
C THR A 801 -37.97 -25.18 -4.47
N VAL A 802 -37.36 -25.85 -3.48
CA VAL A 802 -37.56 -25.58 -2.05
C VAL A 802 -36.44 -24.69 -1.51
N MET A 803 -36.79 -23.60 -0.86
CA MET A 803 -35.89 -22.53 -0.43
C MET A 803 -35.84 -22.45 1.08
N TYR A 804 -34.63 -22.35 1.61
CA TYR A 804 -34.32 -22.33 3.05
C TYR A 804 -33.51 -21.07 3.34
N LEU A 805 -34.18 -19.99 3.72
CA LEU A 805 -33.57 -18.68 3.99
C LEU A 805 -33.16 -18.58 5.46
N VAL A 806 -31.86 -18.41 5.72
CA VAL A 806 -31.34 -17.90 7.00
C VAL A 806 -30.89 -16.46 6.79
N TYR A 807 -31.59 -15.50 7.40
CA TYR A 807 -31.39 -14.07 7.18
C TYR A 807 -30.89 -13.37 8.46
N ALA A 808 -29.63 -12.96 8.45
CA ALA A 808 -28.94 -12.36 9.58
C ALA A 808 -28.96 -10.82 9.56
N ASN A 809 -29.43 -10.22 10.66
CA ASN A 809 -29.63 -8.79 10.83
C ASN A 809 -29.16 -8.33 12.22
N ARG A 810 -29.11 -7.02 12.49
CA ARG A 810 -28.67 -6.49 13.79
C ARG A 810 -29.81 -6.54 14.81
N THR A 811 -30.92 -5.88 14.49
CA THR A 811 -32.16 -5.87 15.27
C THR A 811 -33.33 -6.40 14.43
N GLU A 812 -34.50 -6.58 15.05
CA GLU A 812 -35.74 -6.90 14.35
C GLU A 812 -36.11 -5.83 13.30
N GLY A 813 -35.88 -4.54 13.61
CA GLY A 813 -36.10 -3.41 12.69
C GLY A 813 -35.04 -3.24 11.58
N ASP A 814 -34.09 -4.17 11.48
CA ASP A 814 -33.14 -4.29 10.36
C ASP A 814 -33.55 -5.42 9.38
N ILE A 815 -34.59 -6.21 9.67
CA ILE A 815 -35.06 -7.29 8.79
C ILE A 815 -35.84 -6.68 7.61
N LEU A 816 -35.17 -6.51 6.48
CA LEU A 816 -35.74 -5.86 5.30
C LEU A 816 -36.73 -6.79 4.58
N LEU A 817 -37.80 -6.22 4.03
CA LEU A 817 -38.85 -6.93 3.27
C LEU A 817 -39.61 -8.01 4.08
N ARG A 818 -39.51 -7.97 5.42
CA ARG A 818 -40.04 -9.01 6.32
C ARG A 818 -41.51 -9.35 6.09
N GLU A 819 -42.39 -8.35 5.97
CA GLU A 819 -43.83 -8.58 5.81
C GLU A 819 -44.14 -9.47 4.59
N GLU A 820 -43.37 -9.33 3.51
CA GLU A 820 -43.51 -10.14 2.30
C GLU A 820 -42.81 -11.51 2.44
N LEU A 821 -41.67 -11.59 3.11
CA LEU A 821 -40.99 -12.86 3.41
C LEU A 821 -41.81 -13.76 4.34
N ASP A 822 -42.40 -13.19 5.40
CA ASP A 822 -43.26 -13.90 6.35
C ASP A 822 -44.56 -14.35 5.64
N ARG A 823 -45.17 -13.48 4.82
CA ARG A 823 -46.34 -13.80 3.99
C ARG A 823 -46.05 -14.94 2.99
N TRP A 824 -44.93 -14.89 2.26
CA TRP A 824 -44.54 -15.96 1.35
C TRP A 824 -44.23 -17.28 2.08
N ALA A 825 -43.69 -17.24 3.29
CA ALA A 825 -43.46 -18.43 4.10
C ALA A 825 -44.77 -19.05 4.62
N GLU A 826 -45.83 -18.26 4.82
CA GLU A 826 -47.18 -18.74 5.14
C GLU A 826 -47.91 -19.27 3.90
N GLU A 827 -47.98 -18.50 2.82
CA GLU A 827 -48.61 -18.87 1.55
C GLU A 827 -47.96 -20.09 0.86
N HIS A 828 -46.67 -20.31 1.10
CA HIS A 828 -45.87 -21.32 0.40
C HIS A 828 -44.93 -22.13 1.32
N GLY A 829 -45.31 -22.41 2.57
CA GLY A 829 -44.44 -23.08 3.58
C GLY A 829 -43.83 -24.45 3.20
N GLU A 830 -44.37 -25.12 2.18
CA GLU A 830 -43.75 -26.32 1.58
C GLU A 830 -42.54 -25.98 0.68
N ARG A 831 -42.58 -24.82 -0.01
CA ARG A 831 -41.55 -24.33 -0.94
C ARG A 831 -40.63 -23.27 -0.34
N LEU A 832 -41.05 -22.49 0.65
CA LEU A 832 -40.21 -21.46 1.29
C LEU A 832 -40.24 -21.61 2.82
N LYS A 833 -39.04 -21.67 3.41
CA LYS A 833 -38.82 -21.67 4.85
C LYS A 833 -37.90 -20.50 5.18
N VAL A 834 -38.32 -19.64 6.12
CA VAL A 834 -37.57 -18.44 6.52
C VAL A 834 -37.23 -18.51 7.99
N TRP A 835 -35.97 -18.25 8.31
CA TRP A 835 -35.42 -18.21 9.65
C TRP A 835 -34.58 -16.94 9.84
N TYR A 836 -34.90 -16.15 10.86
CA TYR A 836 -34.17 -14.92 11.15
C TYR A 836 -33.08 -15.16 12.20
N VAL A 837 -32.00 -14.38 12.09
CA VAL A 837 -30.96 -14.31 13.13
C VAL A 837 -30.73 -12.84 13.47
N VAL A 838 -30.92 -12.46 14.73
CA VAL A 838 -30.71 -11.08 15.22
C VAL A 838 -29.65 -11.06 16.30
N GLN A 839 -28.88 -9.96 16.45
CA GLN A 839 -27.83 -9.91 17.47
C GLN A 839 -28.37 -9.87 18.90
N GLN A 840 -29.61 -9.41 19.08
CA GLN A 840 -30.34 -9.34 20.34
C GLN A 840 -31.82 -9.65 20.09
N ALA A 841 -32.46 -10.44 20.95
CA ALA A 841 -33.90 -10.67 20.87
C ALA A 841 -34.68 -9.37 21.20
N PRO A 842 -35.75 -9.05 20.45
CA PRO A 842 -36.59 -7.88 20.71
C PRO A 842 -37.51 -8.05 21.94
N ASN A 843 -37.86 -9.29 22.28
CA ASN A 843 -38.76 -9.67 23.38
C ASN A 843 -38.54 -11.15 23.75
N GLU A 844 -39.20 -11.62 24.82
CA GLU A 844 -39.09 -13.01 25.29
C GLU A 844 -39.80 -14.01 24.36
N ASP A 845 -40.77 -13.56 23.55
CA ASP A 845 -41.51 -14.36 22.56
C ASP A 845 -40.76 -14.54 21.22
N TRP A 846 -39.48 -14.14 21.13
CA TRP A 846 -38.70 -14.20 19.90
C TRP A 846 -38.35 -15.65 19.50
N LYS A 847 -39.22 -16.25 18.69
CA LYS A 847 -39.17 -17.64 18.21
C LYS A 847 -38.01 -18.02 17.27
N TYR A 848 -37.04 -17.15 17.04
CA TYR A 848 -35.92 -17.37 16.09
C TYR A 848 -34.54 -17.25 16.79
N SER A 849 -33.46 -17.57 16.09
CA SER A 849 -32.11 -17.55 16.69
C SER A 849 -31.60 -16.15 17.05
N VAL A 850 -30.67 -16.11 18.01
CA VAL A 850 -30.00 -14.88 18.48
C VAL A 850 -28.47 -15.06 18.39
N GLY A 851 -27.76 -14.01 17.97
CA GLY A 851 -26.30 -13.95 17.89
C GLY A 851 -25.78 -13.76 16.46
N PHE A 852 -25.08 -14.76 15.94
CA PHE A 852 -24.56 -14.84 14.57
C PHE A 852 -25.00 -16.16 13.93
N ILE A 853 -24.89 -16.29 12.60
CA ILE A 853 -25.06 -17.59 11.94
C ILE A 853 -23.94 -18.53 12.42
N THR A 854 -24.30 -19.75 12.78
CA THR A 854 -23.40 -20.82 13.21
C THR A 854 -23.75 -22.12 12.50
N GLU A 855 -22.80 -23.06 12.47
CA GLU A 855 -23.00 -24.45 12.05
C GLU A 855 -24.26 -25.10 12.65
N SER A 856 -24.60 -24.84 13.92
CA SER A 856 -25.82 -25.40 14.54
C SER A 856 -27.10 -24.85 13.91
N ILE A 857 -27.19 -23.53 13.71
CA ILE A 857 -28.32 -22.86 13.05
C ILE A 857 -28.44 -23.34 11.60
N LEU A 858 -27.31 -23.54 10.90
CA LEU A 858 -27.32 -24.07 9.54
C LEU A 858 -27.80 -25.53 9.50
N ARG A 859 -27.29 -26.42 10.36
CA ARG A 859 -27.72 -27.83 10.43
C ARG A 859 -29.19 -28.01 10.81
N GLU A 860 -29.80 -27.05 11.51
CA GLU A 860 -31.22 -27.07 11.87
C GLU A 860 -32.13 -26.50 10.76
N HIS A 861 -31.70 -25.43 10.07
CA HIS A 861 -32.58 -24.63 9.20
C HIS A 861 -32.23 -24.64 7.69
N VAL A 862 -31.11 -25.21 7.25
CA VAL A 862 -30.80 -25.44 5.82
C VAL A 862 -30.48 -26.92 5.54
N PRO A 863 -30.72 -27.43 4.32
CA PRO A 863 -30.39 -28.81 3.98
C PRO A 863 -28.89 -29.09 4.09
N GLU A 864 -28.54 -30.36 4.30
CA GLU A 864 -27.16 -30.85 4.11
C GLU A 864 -26.81 -30.88 2.61
N GLY A 865 -25.53 -30.64 2.30
CA GLY A 865 -25.01 -30.54 0.93
C GLY A 865 -25.18 -31.83 0.13
N SER A 866 -25.66 -31.71 -1.10
CA SER A 866 -25.75 -32.82 -2.05
C SER A 866 -25.81 -32.30 -3.49
N LYS A 867 -25.74 -33.21 -4.48
CA LYS A 867 -25.79 -32.86 -5.91
C LYS A 867 -27.09 -32.17 -6.38
N GLU A 868 -28.11 -32.10 -5.54
CA GLU A 868 -29.38 -31.41 -5.82
C GLU A 868 -29.59 -30.15 -4.95
N VAL A 869 -28.53 -29.68 -4.29
CA VAL A 869 -28.54 -28.55 -3.36
C VAL A 869 -27.50 -27.50 -3.80
N LEU A 870 -27.91 -26.23 -3.81
CA LEU A 870 -26.97 -25.11 -3.97
C LEU A 870 -27.13 -24.15 -2.77
N ALA A 871 -26.00 -23.62 -2.29
CA ALA A 871 -25.98 -22.50 -1.35
C ALA A 871 -25.90 -21.19 -2.12
N LEU A 872 -26.71 -20.20 -1.74
CA LEU A 872 -26.70 -18.84 -2.27
C LEU A 872 -26.35 -17.91 -1.11
N ALA A 873 -25.28 -17.13 -1.20
CA ALA A 873 -24.86 -16.24 -0.12
C ALA A 873 -24.59 -14.81 -0.59
N CYS A 874 -24.97 -13.83 0.23
CA CYS A 874 -24.63 -12.42 0.04
C CYS A 874 -24.72 -11.65 1.37
N GLY A 875 -23.69 -10.86 1.70
CA GLY A 875 -23.62 -10.13 2.96
C GLY A 875 -22.21 -9.67 3.33
N PRO A 876 -22.00 -9.18 4.57
CA PRO A 876 -20.70 -8.67 5.02
C PRO A 876 -19.61 -9.75 4.96
N PRO A 877 -18.35 -9.43 4.56
CA PRO A 877 -17.29 -10.43 4.42
C PRO A 877 -17.05 -11.36 5.62
N PRO A 878 -17.12 -10.91 6.90
CA PRO A 878 -17.00 -11.81 8.05
C PRO A 878 -18.11 -12.87 8.14
N MET A 879 -19.33 -12.54 7.67
CA MET A 879 -20.44 -13.50 7.60
C MET A 879 -20.15 -14.56 6.55
N ILE A 880 -19.73 -14.14 5.34
CA ILE A 880 -19.41 -15.04 4.23
C ILE A 880 -18.27 -16.00 4.61
N GLN A 881 -17.22 -15.50 5.27
CA GLN A 881 -16.08 -16.32 5.72
C GLN A 881 -16.50 -17.38 6.76
N SER A 882 -17.36 -17.02 7.73
CA SER A 882 -17.88 -17.98 8.71
C SER A 882 -18.79 -19.02 8.06
N VAL A 883 -19.70 -18.57 7.18
CA VAL A 883 -20.64 -19.42 6.43
C VAL A 883 -19.90 -20.42 5.53
N GLN A 884 -18.83 -20.00 4.85
CA GLN A 884 -18.01 -20.90 4.03
C GLN A 884 -17.40 -22.04 4.87
N ALA A 885 -16.84 -21.71 6.04
CA ALA A 885 -16.23 -22.70 6.93
C ALA A 885 -17.26 -23.65 7.58
N ASP A 886 -18.51 -23.22 7.78
CA ASP A 886 -19.56 -24.06 8.35
C ASP A 886 -20.28 -24.93 7.30
N LEU A 887 -20.47 -24.42 6.07
CA LEU A 887 -21.05 -25.19 4.95
C LEU A 887 -20.12 -26.33 4.48
N ASP A 888 -18.81 -26.13 4.51
CA ASP A 888 -17.82 -27.16 4.14
C ASP A 888 -17.97 -28.42 5.02
N LYS A 889 -18.17 -28.23 6.33
CA LYS A 889 -18.49 -29.28 7.30
C LYS A 889 -19.88 -29.92 7.11
N MET A 890 -20.75 -29.28 6.34
CA MET A 890 -22.10 -29.74 5.98
C MET A 890 -22.14 -30.37 4.58
N ASN A 891 -21.01 -30.89 4.10
CA ASN A 891 -20.88 -31.60 2.82
C ASN A 891 -21.21 -30.75 1.57
N TYR A 892 -21.10 -29.42 1.66
CA TYR A 892 -21.16 -28.55 0.49
C TYR A 892 -19.77 -28.44 -0.16
N ASP A 893 -19.68 -28.73 -1.46
CA ASP A 893 -18.53 -28.31 -2.26
C ASP A 893 -18.55 -26.78 -2.39
N ILE A 894 -17.67 -26.08 -1.68
CA ILE A 894 -17.64 -24.59 -1.67
C ILE A 894 -17.25 -24.00 -3.04
N LYS A 895 -16.71 -24.79 -3.98
CA LYS A 895 -16.37 -24.33 -5.34
C LYS A 895 -17.50 -24.58 -6.33
N GLU A 896 -18.19 -25.72 -6.21
CA GLU A 896 -19.21 -26.13 -7.19
C GLU A 896 -20.66 -25.97 -6.71
N ALA A 897 -20.92 -25.95 -5.39
CA ALA A 897 -22.25 -25.85 -4.81
C ALA A 897 -22.58 -24.50 -4.15
N MET A 898 -21.59 -23.63 -3.90
CA MET A 898 -21.82 -22.29 -3.33
C MET A 898 -21.77 -21.19 -4.39
N LEU A 899 -22.83 -20.38 -4.45
CA LEU A 899 -22.98 -19.21 -5.31
C LEU A 899 -22.88 -17.94 -4.45
N LEU A 900 -21.99 -17.02 -4.82
CA LEU A 900 -21.72 -15.77 -4.10
C LEU A 900 -22.10 -14.57 -4.97
N PHE A 901 -22.92 -13.66 -4.42
CA PHE A 901 -23.38 -12.43 -5.08
C PHE A 901 -22.70 -11.19 -4.48
#